data_AF-A0A3Q2ZIV9-F1
#
_entry.id   AF-A0A3Q2ZIV9-F1
#
_cell.length_a   1.000
_cell.length_b   1.000
_cell.length_c   1.000
_cell.angle_alpha   90.00
_cell.angle_beta   90.00
_cell.angle_gamma   90.00
#
_symmetry.space_group_name_H-M   'P 1'
#
loop_
_entity.id
_entity.type
_entity.pdbx_description
1 polymer ?
#
loop_
_entity_poly.entity_id
_entity_poly.type
_entity_poly.pdbx_seq_one_letter_code
_entity_poly.pdbx_strand_id
1 'polypeptide(L)'
;MAAQNKNTSNFEDIISKSSQISSGPPAVYKRRIEKEKFRSLSRVIVGEKDEYKGNKTILLVGETGAGKSTLINALFNHTVGVEFKDEVWFQVVEEEEGQTSDVIVYQIFESEDETLPYSLTIIDTPGFGDIRGMEHDVKTNQQLLELFQSEEGVHELHAVGLVMKESENQPSDRLKYIFDSLMSLFGKNLEKNIVALITHSNGRPPKNVLQALESSNIKCAKNEKNQPVHFLFDNCQDEDRTEETETFIENGWRVTQRGMKQFIAHLDKSSPLQLEAMLEEQREPIRLTACIQNLKDRIRFTELKQRDINEAKEALCKYESQIKKDQKFIIDILEVYKEVEGIANPMCKLGFEEAVCCTICQENCHYPGCTKALTPQQCEVMREGKCTSCTRKCPASDHVKKNWKFVLKTKNVQTNGNYIKQKYKQNQTRKMNLSQTLENQVKQLTAEKSQLVDFVYKHFIKLEQITQNEDSVSAYVHLDFLMKKMKDKKDLGKLQVLKEIYSQMNEGTRAALQHRMESISAKHDDLISESFEISPGPPAVYQLRTKEKMFGTLSRVTVGEKDETKINKTILLVGETGTGKSTLINALFNHTMGVKFEDEVWFQVVMEKERSQTESQTSDVIVYHIFGFEGQTLPYSLTIIDTPGFGSTRGSQEDVLVSQRLFDLFRSEEGVHEIHAVGLVMKASMNRVNERLKYIFDSVMSLFGKDLEKNIVALITHSNGNPPINVLQALEAAGIQCAKDEKNQPVYFLFDNQQKTQRGSTEINKIGSKYSWDFSNEHMGCLTDFLENSNSQPLITTVEVLKKRIRLKACTQNLQERIKLIELKQTEIKQIQEALSKHEEEMKKSEKLTVEVDEVYKDTEDIKGGMWGLVFFEAAVTCPICEENCHYPGCTMAWKPSHCEVMKRGRCTVCTKKCPASDHVKENWKYVTKTRKVQKTMEDVKQKYEKSRAEHENKSSLLENLELEAKQLTTEKSQLLDEAYQHVIRLEQIALKVNSLSTSAHLNFLIEKMKENGDTEKVQILEVLKSRMDKGNEMESSMSALQKAVKRLRK
;
A
#
# COMPACT_ATOMS: atom_id res chain seq x y z
N MET A 1 28.25 -30.23 56.35
CA MET A 1 29.56 -29.65 56.00
C MET A 1 30.23 -30.58 55.00
N ALA A 2 30.67 -30.01 53.87
CA ALA A 2 31.54 -30.57 52.82
C ALA A 2 31.02 -31.72 51.93
N ALA A 3 30.22 -31.37 50.93
CA ALA A 3 30.29 -31.93 49.57
C ALA A 3 30.36 -30.75 48.58
N GLN A 4 31.42 -29.96 48.67
CA GLN A 4 32.37 -29.72 47.56
C GLN A 4 31.72 -29.26 46.25
N ASN A 5 31.38 -27.96 46.19
CA ASN A 5 31.59 -27.08 45.03
C ASN A 5 33.01 -27.30 44.50
N LYS A 6 33.19 -28.18 43.51
CA LYS A 6 34.52 -28.52 42.98
C LYS A 6 34.74 -28.18 41.51
N ASN A 7 33.76 -27.60 40.81
CA ASN A 7 33.92 -27.18 39.40
C ASN A 7 33.91 -25.65 39.17
N THR A 8 33.64 -24.82 40.20
CA THR A 8 33.63 -23.35 40.03
C THR A 8 34.99 -22.68 40.19
N SER A 9 36.04 -23.40 40.62
CA SER A 9 37.37 -22.81 40.87
C SER A 9 38.06 -22.26 39.62
N ASN A 10 37.76 -22.81 38.44
CA ASN A 10 38.39 -22.39 37.18
C ASN A 10 37.75 -21.14 36.57
N PHE A 11 36.59 -20.71 37.08
CA PHE A 11 35.86 -19.56 36.52
C PHE A 11 35.71 -18.41 37.52
N GLU A 12 36.41 -18.41 38.66
CA GLU A 12 36.26 -17.41 39.73
C GLU A 12 36.50 -15.97 39.23
N ASP A 13 37.52 -15.74 38.40
CA ASP A 13 37.77 -14.41 37.81
C ASP A 13 36.62 -13.97 36.90
N ILE A 14 36.08 -14.90 36.09
CA ILE A 14 34.98 -14.60 35.18
C ILE A 14 33.67 -14.36 35.97
N ILE A 15 33.42 -15.15 37.01
CA ILE A 15 32.24 -15.00 37.86
C ILE A 15 32.31 -13.68 38.65
N SER A 16 33.48 -13.28 39.17
CA SER A 16 33.65 -12.05 39.96
C SER A 16 33.31 -10.76 39.19
N LYS A 17 33.53 -10.77 37.88
CA LYS A 17 33.26 -9.68 36.93
C LYS A 17 31.91 -9.83 36.23
N SER A 18 31.04 -10.72 36.71
CA SER A 18 29.72 -11.02 36.14
C SER A 18 28.60 -10.83 37.17
N SER A 19 27.35 -10.77 36.72
CA SER A 19 26.15 -10.80 37.58
C SER A 19 25.34 -12.04 37.29
N GLN A 20 25.06 -12.84 38.32
CA GLN A 20 24.21 -14.03 38.19
C GLN A 20 22.78 -13.64 37.81
N ILE A 21 22.23 -14.27 36.77
CA ILE A 21 20.87 -14.08 36.26
C ILE A 21 19.98 -15.28 36.63
N SER A 22 20.52 -16.51 36.55
CA SER A 22 19.83 -17.74 36.94
C SER A 22 20.70 -18.57 37.91
N SER A 23 20.04 -19.22 38.87
CA SER A 23 20.65 -20.10 39.86
C SER A 23 20.44 -21.60 39.59
N GLY A 24 19.72 -21.96 38.52
CA GLY A 24 19.54 -23.36 38.11
C GLY A 24 20.85 -23.98 37.61
N PRO A 25 20.91 -25.31 37.36
CA PRO A 25 22.01 -25.92 36.62
C PRO A 25 21.73 -25.82 35.10
N PRO A 26 22.54 -25.10 34.29
CA PRO A 26 23.73 -24.36 34.69
C PRO A 26 23.42 -22.96 35.24
N ALA A 27 24.23 -22.49 36.18
CA ALA A 27 24.11 -21.15 36.73
C ALA A 27 24.51 -20.15 35.63
N VAL A 28 23.58 -19.26 35.25
CA VAL A 28 23.77 -18.31 34.16
C VAL A 28 24.30 -16.98 34.70
N TYR A 29 25.46 -16.55 34.22
CA TYR A 29 26.12 -15.31 34.61
C TYR A 29 26.22 -14.34 33.44
N LYS A 30 25.70 -13.12 33.62
CA LYS A 30 25.87 -12.01 32.68
C LYS A 30 27.22 -11.34 32.87
N ARG A 31 28.03 -11.26 31.82
CA ARG A 31 29.29 -10.51 31.88
C ARG A 31 29.00 -9.00 32.00
N ARG A 32 29.66 -8.31 32.93
CA ARG A 32 29.63 -6.84 32.95
C ARG A 32 30.55 -6.35 31.83
N ILE A 33 29.96 -5.77 30.79
CA ILE A 33 30.68 -5.27 29.60
C ILE A 33 30.58 -3.76 29.49
N GLU A 34 31.70 -3.11 29.13
CA GLU A 34 31.72 -1.70 28.76
C GLU A 34 31.48 -1.57 27.24
N LYS A 35 30.44 -0.82 26.86
CA LYS A 35 30.09 -0.53 25.47
C LYS A 35 30.73 0.81 25.07
N GLU A 36 31.77 0.78 24.24
CA GLU A 36 32.38 1.98 23.67
C GLU A 36 31.66 2.37 22.38
N LYS A 37 31.49 3.67 22.14
CA LYS A 37 31.00 4.17 20.83
C LYS A 37 32.17 4.37 19.89
N PHE A 38 32.14 3.66 18.77
CA PHE A 38 33.05 3.87 17.65
C PHE A 38 32.27 4.50 16.49
N ARG A 39 32.37 5.82 16.31
CA ARG A 39 31.57 6.57 15.32
C ARG A 39 30.06 6.28 15.46
N SER A 40 29.46 5.62 14.46
CA SER A 40 28.04 5.27 14.40
C SER A 40 27.71 3.87 14.94
N LEU A 41 28.71 3.07 15.36
CA LEU A 41 28.56 1.68 15.83
C LEU A 41 29.08 1.48 17.27
N SER A 42 28.77 0.32 17.87
CA SER A 42 29.17 -0.02 19.23
C SER A 42 30.30 -1.06 19.22
N ARG A 43 31.27 -0.90 20.11
CA ARG A 43 32.36 -1.85 20.33
C ARG A 43 32.30 -2.36 21.76
N VAL A 44 32.43 -3.67 21.92
CA VAL A 44 32.45 -4.37 23.21
C VAL A 44 33.77 -5.09 23.33
N ILE A 45 34.50 -4.82 24.39
CA ILE A 45 35.80 -5.43 24.66
C ILE A 45 35.66 -6.35 25.88
N VAL A 46 36.12 -7.59 25.74
CA VAL A 46 36.13 -8.60 26.80
C VAL A 46 37.56 -9.12 26.93
N GLY A 47 38.17 -9.01 28.12
CA GLY A 47 39.56 -9.41 28.34
C GLY A 47 40.59 -8.33 27.98
N GLU A 48 41.88 -8.65 28.13
CA GLU A 48 43.00 -7.74 27.81
C GLU A 48 43.70 -8.17 26.51
N LYS A 49 43.99 -7.20 25.64
CA LYS A 49 44.59 -7.46 24.32
C LYS A 49 46.06 -7.88 24.46
N ASP A 50 46.39 -9.07 23.99
CA ASP A 50 47.77 -9.53 23.78
C ASP A 50 48.23 -9.16 22.36
N GLU A 51 49.30 -8.35 22.25
CA GLU A 51 49.85 -7.90 20.96
C GLU A 51 50.60 -8.99 20.19
N TYR A 52 50.96 -10.11 20.83
CA TYR A 52 51.71 -11.20 20.21
C TYR A 52 50.82 -12.34 19.69
N LYS A 53 49.52 -12.34 20.04
CA LYS A 53 48.54 -13.32 19.54
C LYS A 53 47.82 -12.79 18.30
N GLY A 54 47.62 -13.68 17.33
CA GLY A 54 46.87 -13.36 16.11
C GLY A 54 45.41 -13.06 16.43
N ASN A 55 44.71 -12.37 15.52
CA ASN A 55 43.28 -12.08 15.63
C ASN A 55 42.52 -12.66 14.44
N LYS A 56 41.42 -13.37 14.70
CA LYS A 56 40.50 -13.85 13.67
C LYS A 56 39.21 -13.05 13.71
N THR A 57 38.72 -12.67 12.54
CA THR A 57 37.52 -11.83 12.41
C THR A 57 36.38 -12.55 11.72
N ILE A 58 35.21 -12.59 12.36
CA ILE A 58 33.99 -13.21 11.85
C ILE A 58 32.92 -12.14 11.69
N LEU A 59 32.25 -12.10 10.54
CA LEU A 59 31.03 -11.32 10.33
C LEU A 59 29.81 -12.25 10.39
N LEU A 60 28.87 -12.00 11.29
CA LEU A 60 27.63 -12.77 11.41
C LEU A 60 26.48 -12.07 10.72
N VAL A 61 25.80 -12.76 9.80
CA VAL A 61 24.69 -12.24 9.00
C VAL A 61 23.53 -13.24 9.07
N GLY A 62 22.34 -12.78 9.43
CA GLY A 62 21.17 -13.67 9.54
C GLY A 62 19.92 -12.93 9.96
N GLU A 63 18.76 -13.56 9.79
CA GLU A 63 17.46 -12.94 10.09
C GLU A 63 17.26 -12.64 11.59
N THR A 64 16.28 -11.80 11.90
CA THR A 64 15.82 -11.62 13.28
C THR A 64 15.36 -12.97 13.83
N GLY A 65 15.88 -13.34 14.99
CA GLY A 65 15.55 -14.61 15.63
C GLY A 65 16.34 -15.81 15.09
N ALA A 66 17.22 -15.66 14.08
CA ALA A 66 18.03 -16.77 13.53
C ALA A 66 19.04 -17.37 14.53
N GLY A 67 19.19 -16.81 15.74
CA GLY A 67 20.06 -17.33 16.79
C GLY A 67 21.49 -16.75 16.81
N LYS A 68 21.70 -15.55 16.24
CA LYS A 68 23.02 -14.87 16.22
C LYS A 68 23.56 -14.60 17.63
N SER A 69 22.77 -13.95 18.49
CA SER A 69 23.15 -13.65 19.88
C SER A 69 23.49 -14.90 20.68
N THR A 70 22.64 -15.94 20.57
CA THR A 70 22.84 -17.23 21.23
C THR A 70 24.11 -17.93 20.72
N LEU A 71 24.41 -17.82 19.42
CA LEU A 71 25.66 -18.33 18.84
C LEU A 71 26.90 -17.58 19.33
N ILE A 72 26.82 -16.26 19.52
CA ILE A 72 27.91 -15.45 20.12
C ILE A 72 28.17 -15.89 21.56
N ASN A 73 27.11 -16.09 22.36
CA ASN A 73 27.23 -16.62 23.71
C ASN A 73 27.86 -18.03 23.72
N ALA A 74 27.46 -18.92 22.81
CA ALA A 74 28.06 -20.25 22.68
C ALA A 74 29.55 -20.20 22.26
N LEU A 75 29.92 -19.30 21.35
CA LEU A 75 31.31 -19.06 20.96
C LEU A 75 32.14 -18.59 22.16
N PHE A 76 31.61 -17.63 22.94
CA PHE A 76 32.27 -17.15 24.14
C PHE A 76 32.50 -18.27 25.17
N ASN A 77 31.48 -19.05 25.49
CA ASN A 77 31.60 -20.17 26.43
C ASN A 77 32.61 -21.23 25.94
N HIS A 78 32.67 -21.48 24.63
CA HIS A 78 33.71 -22.32 24.06
C HIS A 78 35.11 -21.73 24.23
N THR A 79 35.27 -20.41 23.99
CA THR A 79 36.57 -19.72 24.14
C THR A 79 37.12 -19.72 25.57
N VAL A 80 36.24 -19.70 26.57
CA VAL A 80 36.64 -19.73 27.99
C VAL A 80 36.70 -21.15 28.57
N GLY A 81 36.39 -22.18 27.78
CA GLY A 81 36.56 -23.57 28.18
C GLY A 81 35.41 -24.20 28.99
N VAL A 82 34.18 -23.66 28.92
CA VAL A 82 33.03 -24.24 29.64
C VAL A 82 32.64 -25.61 29.09
N GLU A 83 32.65 -26.62 29.95
CA GLU A 83 32.17 -27.97 29.70
C GLU A 83 30.75 -28.19 30.25
N PHE A 84 30.05 -29.21 29.73
CA PHE A 84 28.68 -29.53 30.20
C PHE A 84 28.63 -29.76 31.72
N LYS A 85 29.63 -30.45 32.27
CA LYS A 85 29.74 -30.81 33.70
C LYS A 85 30.03 -29.64 34.64
N ASP A 86 30.35 -28.45 34.11
CA ASP A 86 30.75 -27.32 34.94
C ASP A 86 29.55 -26.62 35.58
N GLU A 87 28.33 -26.89 35.08
CA GLU A 87 27.07 -26.31 35.56
C GLU A 87 27.10 -24.77 35.63
N VAL A 88 27.85 -24.14 34.72
CA VAL A 88 27.97 -22.69 34.57
C VAL A 88 27.78 -22.31 33.11
N TRP A 89 27.14 -21.17 32.86
CA TRP A 89 27.01 -20.58 31.52
C TRP A 89 27.17 -19.06 31.57
N PHE A 90 27.90 -18.49 30.61
CA PHE A 90 28.14 -17.05 30.53
C PHE A 90 27.37 -16.40 29.38
N GLN A 91 26.71 -15.27 29.64
CA GLN A 91 26.06 -14.44 28.63
C GLN A 91 26.83 -13.12 28.45
N VAL A 92 27.26 -12.85 27.21
CA VAL A 92 27.95 -11.61 26.82
C VAL A 92 27.02 -10.71 26.00
N VAL A 93 26.04 -11.29 25.31
CA VAL A 93 25.00 -10.56 24.57
C VAL A 93 23.69 -10.56 25.37
N GLU A 94 23.04 -9.40 25.48
CA GLU A 94 21.73 -9.22 26.12
C GLU A 94 20.59 -9.75 25.24
N GLU A 95 19.74 -10.60 25.80
CA GLU A 95 18.43 -10.97 25.24
C GLU A 95 17.34 -10.03 25.82
N GLU A 96 17.36 -8.74 25.48
CA GLU A 96 16.22 -7.88 25.81
C GLU A 96 15.03 -8.18 24.88
N GLU A 97 13.80 -7.87 25.31
CA GLU A 97 12.55 -7.95 24.52
C GLU A 97 12.54 -7.01 23.28
N GLY A 98 13.68 -6.43 22.91
CA GLY A 98 13.92 -5.56 21.75
C GLY A 98 15.09 -6.04 20.89
N GLN A 99 14.95 -5.87 19.57
CA GLN A 99 15.92 -6.36 18.58
C GLN A 99 17.18 -5.48 18.47
N THR A 100 18.35 -6.08 18.25
CA THR A 100 19.62 -5.38 17.94
C THR A 100 19.39 -4.28 16.90
N SER A 101 19.75 -3.03 17.23
CA SER A 101 19.45 -1.83 16.42
C SER A 101 20.65 -1.28 15.64
N ASP A 102 21.86 -1.71 15.98
CA ASP A 102 23.13 -1.24 15.41
C ASP A 102 24.11 -2.40 15.22
N VAL A 103 25.09 -2.25 14.32
CA VAL A 103 26.23 -3.17 14.23
C VAL A 103 27.04 -3.11 15.53
N ILE A 104 27.34 -4.27 16.12
CA ILE A 104 28.13 -4.39 17.35
C ILE A 104 29.39 -5.21 17.06
N VAL A 105 30.55 -4.69 17.44
CA VAL A 105 31.83 -5.40 17.30
C VAL A 105 32.24 -5.92 18.66
N TYR A 106 32.25 -7.24 18.84
CA TYR A 106 32.74 -7.93 20.03
C TYR A 106 34.20 -8.31 19.82
N GLN A 107 35.09 -7.76 20.63
CA GLN A 107 36.50 -8.15 20.68
C GLN A 107 36.72 -8.97 21.94
N ILE A 108 36.91 -10.27 21.74
CA ILE A 108 37.12 -11.25 22.80
C ILE A 108 38.62 -11.53 22.84
N PHE A 109 39.27 -10.91 23.80
CA PHE A 109 40.65 -11.12 24.20
C PHE A 109 40.68 -12.05 25.42
N GLU A 110 41.77 -12.77 25.61
CA GLU A 110 41.81 -14.00 26.42
C GLU A 110 41.54 -13.84 27.93
N SER A 111 41.19 -14.98 28.55
CA SER A 111 41.31 -15.29 29.99
C SER A 111 42.14 -16.57 30.19
N GLU A 112 42.71 -16.76 31.38
CA GLU A 112 43.88 -17.60 31.71
C GLU A 112 43.84 -19.12 31.38
N ASP A 113 42.74 -19.71 30.90
CA ASP A 113 42.62 -21.16 30.60
C ASP A 113 42.18 -21.42 29.12
N GLU A 114 43.09 -21.99 28.32
CA GLU A 114 43.10 -21.90 26.84
C GLU A 114 42.25 -22.95 26.10
N THR A 115 41.38 -22.52 25.17
CA THR A 115 40.81 -23.38 24.11
C THR A 115 41.11 -22.93 22.67
N LEU A 116 41.45 -21.66 22.43
CA LEU A 116 41.76 -21.11 21.11
C LEU A 116 43.18 -20.51 21.06
N PRO A 117 43.90 -20.61 19.92
CA PRO A 117 45.25 -20.07 19.77
C PRO A 117 45.31 -18.59 19.31
N TYR A 118 44.17 -17.88 19.29
CA TYR A 118 44.05 -16.50 18.80
C TYR A 118 42.91 -15.73 19.47
N SER A 119 42.98 -14.39 19.42
CA SER A 119 41.87 -13.51 19.79
C SER A 119 40.76 -13.54 18.74
N LEU A 120 39.53 -13.30 19.17
CA LEU A 120 38.36 -13.36 18.30
C LEU A 120 37.65 -12.02 18.21
N THR A 121 37.51 -11.49 17.00
CA THR A 121 36.65 -10.35 16.69
C THR A 121 35.38 -10.83 16.00
N ILE A 122 34.20 -10.59 16.58
CA ILE A 122 32.91 -10.92 16.01
C ILE A 122 32.16 -9.63 15.68
N ILE A 123 31.83 -9.44 14.42
CA ILE A 123 30.97 -8.35 13.94
C ILE A 123 29.55 -8.90 13.89
N ASP A 124 28.74 -8.50 14.86
CA ASP A 124 27.32 -8.84 14.94
C ASP A 124 26.50 -7.79 14.18
N THR A 125 25.66 -8.28 13.27
CA THR A 125 24.75 -7.43 12.50
C THR A 125 23.33 -7.51 13.09
N PRO A 126 22.54 -6.43 13.00
CA PRO A 126 21.11 -6.48 13.34
C PRO A 126 20.38 -7.63 12.65
N GLY A 127 19.37 -8.19 13.32
CA GLY A 127 18.44 -9.11 12.69
C GLY A 127 17.69 -8.44 11.54
N PHE A 128 17.78 -9.04 10.35
CA PHE A 128 17.06 -8.57 9.18
C PHE A 128 15.70 -9.30 9.08
N GLY A 129 14.62 -8.58 8.74
CA GLY A 129 13.27 -9.17 8.66
C GLY A 129 12.21 -8.47 9.52
N ASP A 130 12.56 -7.42 10.26
CA ASP A 130 11.63 -6.72 11.15
C ASP A 130 10.79 -5.60 10.49
N ILE A 131 9.70 -5.21 11.16
CA ILE A 131 8.73 -4.11 10.84
C ILE A 131 9.38 -2.72 10.67
N ARG A 132 10.69 -2.60 10.91
CA ARG A 132 11.49 -1.35 10.88
C ARG A 132 11.85 -0.86 9.46
N GLY A 133 11.55 -1.62 8.40
CA GLY A 133 11.77 -1.21 7.00
C GLY A 133 13.23 -1.25 6.51
N MET A 134 13.49 -0.93 5.24
CA MET A 134 14.83 -1.01 4.62
C MET A 134 15.76 0.18 4.97
N GLU A 135 15.27 1.22 5.66
CA GLU A 135 16.12 2.33 6.12
C GLU A 135 17.19 1.85 7.11
N HIS A 136 16.86 0.86 7.94
CA HIS A 136 17.81 0.21 8.85
C HIS A 136 18.86 -0.64 8.10
N ASP A 137 18.52 -1.19 6.93
CA ASP A 137 19.46 -1.99 6.14
C ASP A 137 20.51 -1.08 5.46
N VAL A 138 20.07 0.09 4.98
CA VAL A 138 20.98 1.13 4.46
C VAL A 138 21.92 1.63 5.56
N LYS A 139 21.39 1.90 6.77
CA LYS A 139 22.18 2.27 7.93
C LYS A 139 23.19 1.18 8.33
N THR A 140 22.79 -0.08 8.30
CA THR A 140 23.66 -1.23 8.62
C THR A 140 24.80 -1.36 7.60
N ASN A 141 24.49 -1.24 6.31
CA ASN A 141 25.50 -1.23 5.24
C ASN A 141 26.46 -0.04 5.38
N GLN A 142 25.96 1.14 5.77
CA GLN A 142 26.79 2.31 6.04
C GLN A 142 27.71 2.09 7.24
N GLN A 143 27.22 1.50 8.33
CA GLN A 143 28.02 1.17 9.52
C GLN A 143 29.14 0.17 9.18
N LEU A 144 28.85 -0.85 8.37
CA LEU A 144 29.86 -1.80 7.89
C LEU A 144 30.92 -1.11 7.03
N LEU A 145 30.52 -0.22 6.11
CA LEU A 145 31.46 0.57 5.30
C LEU A 145 32.35 1.47 6.16
N GLU A 146 31.78 2.16 7.16
CA GLU A 146 32.55 2.97 8.10
C GLU A 146 33.55 2.13 8.90
N LEU A 147 33.17 0.91 9.29
CA LEU A 147 34.05 -0.02 9.99
C LEU A 147 35.23 -0.48 9.14
N PHE A 148 35.02 -0.74 7.84
CA PHE A 148 36.06 -1.27 6.95
C PHE A 148 36.92 -0.20 6.27
N GLN A 149 36.51 1.08 6.32
CA GLN A 149 37.27 2.21 5.73
C GLN A 149 38.01 3.06 6.77
N SER A 150 37.80 2.80 8.06
CA SER A 150 38.43 3.56 9.13
C SER A 150 39.83 3.01 9.42
N GLU A 151 40.81 3.89 9.65
CA GLU A 151 42.18 3.50 10.07
C GLU A 151 42.16 2.64 11.35
N GLU A 152 41.29 2.98 12.31
CA GLU A 152 41.05 2.23 13.56
C GLU A 152 39.99 1.10 13.42
N GLY A 153 39.64 0.76 12.18
CA GLY A 153 38.59 -0.18 11.79
C GLY A 153 39.05 -1.65 11.71
N VAL A 154 38.25 -2.47 11.02
CA VAL A 154 38.59 -3.87 10.73
C VAL A 154 39.13 -3.95 9.30
N HIS A 155 40.33 -4.49 9.14
CA HIS A 155 41.04 -4.55 7.85
C HIS A 155 41.07 -5.95 7.22
N GLU A 156 40.88 -6.97 8.07
CA GLU A 156 40.93 -8.37 7.67
C GLU A 156 39.68 -9.13 8.10
N LEU A 157 39.11 -9.88 7.16
CA LEU A 157 37.96 -10.74 7.39
C LEU A 157 38.33 -12.20 7.15
N HIS A 158 38.06 -13.06 8.13
CA HIS A 158 38.43 -14.48 8.07
C HIS A 158 37.25 -15.38 7.71
N ALA A 159 36.04 -15.06 8.20
CA ALA A 159 34.82 -15.75 7.78
C ALA A 159 33.59 -14.84 7.80
N VAL A 160 32.63 -15.16 6.94
CA VAL A 160 31.26 -14.63 6.97
C VAL A 160 30.32 -15.79 7.30
N GLY A 161 29.73 -15.75 8.49
CA GLY A 161 28.76 -16.74 8.94
C GLY A 161 27.34 -16.37 8.53
N LEU A 162 26.75 -17.13 7.61
CA LEU A 162 25.33 -17.06 7.31
C LEU A 162 24.55 -17.86 8.36
N VAL A 163 23.97 -17.16 9.33
CA VAL A 163 23.27 -17.74 10.47
C VAL A 163 21.79 -17.98 10.13
N MET A 164 21.37 -19.24 10.20
CA MET A 164 20.02 -19.70 9.79
C MET A 164 19.53 -20.82 10.71
N LYS A 165 18.21 -20.99 10.84
CA LYS A 165 17.65 -22.11 11.65
C LYS A 165 17.55 -23.39 10.83
N GLU A 166 17.64 -24.56 11.48
CA GLU A 166 17.40 -25.85 10.81
C GLU A 166 15.99 -25.95 10.18
N SER A 167 14.99 -25.31 10.79
CA SER A 167 13.59 -25.32 10.32
C SER A 167 13.31 -24.35 9.15
N GLU A 168 14.27 -23.51 8.78
CA GLU A 168 14.10 -22.57 7.67
C GLU A 168 14.20 -23.30 6.32
N ASN A 169 13.13 -23.21 5.54
CA ASN A 169 13.04 -23.90 4.25
C ASN A 169 13.48 -23.04 3.05
N GLN A 170 13.65 -21.72 3.24
CA GLN A 170 14.11 -20.82 2.18
C GLN A 170 14.74 -19.52 2.75
N PRO A 171 15.90 -19.06 2.24
CA PRO A 171 16.41 -17.72 2.52
C PRO A 171 15.37 -16.68 2.12
N SER A 172 15.00 -15.75 3.00
CA SER A 172 14.11 -14.66 2.60
C SER A 172 14.74 -13.79 1.52
N ASP A 173 13.91 -13.11 0.73
CA ASP A 173 14.40 -12.14 -0.26
C ASP A 173 15.20 -11.00 0.37
N ARG A 174 14.98 -10.73 1.66
CA ARG A 174 15.76 -9.75 2.43
C ARG A 174 17.16 -10.29 2.77
N LEU A 175 17.27 -11.55 3.21
CA LEU A 175 18.57 -12.20 3.41
C LEU A 175 19.37 -12.28 2.11
N LYS A 176 18.71 -12.58 0.98
CA LYS A 176 19.32 -12.52 -0.37
C LYS A 176 19.77 -11.12 -0.74
N TYR A 177 18.96 -10.08 -0.49
CA TYR A 177 19.32 -8.69 -0.75
C TYR A 177 20.57 -8.24 0.02
N ILE A 178 20.69 -8.63 1.29
CA ILE A 178 21.86 -8.28 2.12
C ILE A 178 23.08 -9.07 1.67
N PHE A 179 22.88 -10.33 1.32
CA PHE A 179 23.91 -11.15 0.73
C PHE A 179 24.45 -10.52 -0.57
N ASP A 180 23.57 -10.12 -1.48
CA ASP A 180 23.92 -9.41 -2.71
C ASP A 180 24.61 -8.07 -2.43
N SER A 181 24.17 -7.36 -1.38
CA SER A 181 24.81 -6.12 -0.93
C SER A 181 26.23 -6.36 -0.44
N LEU A 182 26.48 -7.38 0.39
CA LEU A 182 27.82 -7.76 0.85
C LEU A 182 28.70 -8.23 -0.31
N MET A 183 28.16 -9.06 -1.22
CA MET A 183 28.86 -9.47 -2.44
C MET A 183 29.19 -8.28 -3.36
N SER A 184 28.37 -7.23 -3.36
CA SER A 184 28.67 -5.98 -4.09
C SER A 184 29.76 -5.14 -3.45
N LEU A 185 29.96 -5.27 -2.13
CA LEU A 185 31.00 -4.55 -1.39
C LEU A 185 32.37 -5.22 -1.51
N PHE A 186 32.40 -6.56 -1.51
CA PHE A 186 33.63 -7.34 -1.45
C PHE A 186 33.86 -8.26 -2.67
N GLY A 187 33.05 -8.18 -3.72
CA GLY A 187 33.27 -8.93 -4.97
C GLY A 187 33.31 -10.46 -4.82
N LYS A 188 33.77 -11.16 -5.87
CA LYS A 188 33.77 -12.64 -5.94
C LYS A 188 34.78 -13.32 -4.99
N ASN A 189 35.76 -12.60 -4.46
CA ASN A 189 36.79 -13.18 -3.59
C ASN A 189 36.24 -13.56 -2.19
N LEU A 190 35.09 -12.99 -1.79
CA LEU A 190 34.43 -13.29 -0.51
C LEU A 190 33.82 -14.71 -0.45
N GLU A 191 33.48 -15.30 -1.61
CA GLU A 191 32.75 -16.58 -1.72
C GLU A 191 33.40 -17.71 -0.91
N LYS A 192 34.74 -17.76 -0.88
CA LYS A 192 35.50 -18.83 -0.21
C LYS A 192 35.52 -18.72 1.31
N ASN A 193 35.15 -17.57 1.85
CA ASN A 193 35.14 -17.29 3.29
C ASN A 193 33.70 -17.26 3.84
N ILE A 194 32.68 -17.47 3.00
CA ILE A 194 31.27 -17.55 3.43
C ILE A 194 30.93 -18.98 3.81
N VAL A 195 30.42 -19.18 5.02
CA VAL A 195 30.01 -20.50 5.55
C VAL A 195 28.62 -20.42 6.20
N ALA A 196 27.88 -21.53 6.18
CA ALA A 196 26.56 -21.60 6.82
C ALA A 196 26.68 -22.02 8.30
N LEU A 197 26.04 -21.29 9.21
CA LEU A 197 26.00 -21.57 10.64
C LEU A 197 24.56 -21.89 11.03
N ILE A 198 24.24 -23.17 11.19
CA ILE A 198 22.86 -23.64 11.38
C ILE A 198 22.54 -23.76 12.86
N THR A 199 21.60 -22.96 13.35
CA THR A 199 21.14 -22.94 14.75
C THR A 199 19.90 -23.83 14.96
N HIS A 200 19.57 -24.14 16.21
CA HIS A 200 18.47 -25.05 16.59
C HIS A 200 18.57 -26.43 15.91
N SER A 201 19.81 -26.89 15.71
CA SER A 201 20.06 -28.14 15.00
C SER A 201 19.96 -29.36 15.92
N ASN A 202 19.17 -30.34 15.50
CA ASN A 202 19.14 -31.67 16.13
C ASN A 202 20.38 -32.54 15.83
N GLY A 203 21.38 -31.99 15.12
CA GLY A 203 22.63 -32.68 14.74
C GLY A 203 22.54 -33.55 13.48
N ARG A 204 21.39 -33.62 12.80
CA ARG A 204 21.24 -34.29 11.51
C ARG A 204 21.69 -33.37 10.36
N PRO A 205 22.04 -33.92 9.19
CA PRO A 205 22.37 -33.11 8.02
C PRO A 205 21.18 -32.22 7.61
N PRO A 206 21.36 -30.88 7.53
CA PRO A 206 20.27 -29.94 7.30
C PRO A 206 19.92 -29.86 5.81
N LYS A 207 19.30 -30.93 5.28
CA LYS A 207 19.05 -31.09 3.84
C LYS A 207 18.24 -29.95 3.22
N ASN A 208 17.17 -29.52 3.90
CA ASN A 208 16.29 -28.48 3.40
C ASN A 208 17.04 -27.16 3.24
N VAL A 209 17.79 -26.78 4.28
CA VAL A 209 18.59 -25.55 4.30
C VAL A 209 19.68 -25.57 3.22
N LEU A 210 20.41 -26.68 3.07
CA LEU A 210 21.44 -26.81 2.05
C LEU A 210 20.86 -26.73 0.63
N GLN A 211 19.73 -27.41 0.40
CA GLN A 211 19.01 -27.33 -0.87
C GLN A 211 18.47 -25.91 -1.12
N ALA A 212 18.09 -25.19 -0.07
CA ALA A 212 17.61 -23.82 -0.16
C ALA A 212 18.72 -22.83 -0.50
N LEU A 213 19.93 -23.01 0.06
CA LEU A 213 21.13 -22.24 -0.30
C LEU A 213 21.52 -22.49 -1.77
N GLU A 214 21.50 -23.75 -2.20
CA GLU A 214 21.81 -24.14 -3.57
C GLU A 214 20.78 -23.60 -4.59
N SER A 215 19.48 -23.75 -4.30
CA SER A 215 18.40 -23.25 -5.17
C SER A 215 18.31 -21.72 -5.21
N SER A 216 18.75 -21.04 -4.15
CA SER A 216 18.84 -19.57 -4.09
C SER A 216 20.10 -19.00 -4.73
N ASN A 217 20.99 -19.86 -5.27
CA ASN A 217 22.26 -19.48 -5.90
C ASN A 217 23.18 -18.61 -5.01
N ILE A 218 23.13 -18.84 -3.68
CA ILE A 218 23.98 -18.14 -2.72
C ILE A 218 25.40 -18.69 -2.82
N LYS A 219 26.34 -17.82 -3.19
CA LYS A 219 27.75 -18.17 -3.39
C LYS A 219 28.46 -18.32 -2.06
N CYS A 220 28.77 -19.54 -1.66
CA CYS A 220 29.46 -19.84 -0.40
C CYS A 220 30.56 -20.89 -0.59
N ALA A 221 31.40 -21.05 0.42
CA ALA A 221 32.48 -22.01 0.41
C ALA A 221 31.93 -23.40 0.18
N LYS A 222 32.57 -24.17 -0.70
CA LYS A 222 32.17 -25.54 -1.02
C LYS A 222 33.17 -26.54 -0.50
N ASN A 223 32.68 -27.65 0.02
CA ASN A 223 33.50 -28.78 0.43
C ASN A 223 33.91 -29.66 -0.78
N GLU A 224 34.68 -30.72 -0.53
CA GLU A 224 35.15 -31.67 -1.55
C GLU A 224 34.01 -32.37 -2.33
N LYS A 225 32.79 -32.39 -1.75
CA LYS A 225 31.58 -32.94 -2.38
C LYS A 225 30.77 -31.87 -3.13
N ASN A 226 31.33 -30.68 -3.33
CA ASN A 226 30.68 -29.54 -3.97
C ASN A 226 29.41 -29.03 -3.24
N GLN A 227 29.30 -29.29 -1.94
CA GLN A 227 28.19 -28.83 -1.09
C GLN A 227 28.61 -27.61 -0.26
N PRO A 228 27.66 -26.73 0.13
CA PRO A 228 27.94 -25.63 1.06
C PRO A 228 28.61 -26.12 2.35
N VAL A 229 29.73 -25.47 2.70
CA VAL A 229 30.39 -25.67 4.00
C VAL A 229 29.45 -25.15 5.09
N HIS A 230 29.11 -26.00 6.04
CA HIS A 230 28.17 -25.70 7.10
C HIS A 230 28.60 -26.30 8.44
N PHE A 231 28.15 -25.67 9.53
CA PHE A 231 28.39 -26.09 10.90
C PHE A 231 27.07 -26.06 11.68
N LEU A 232 26.89 -27.01 12.60
CA LEU A 232 25.61 -27.23 13.30
C LEU A 232 25.72 -26.83 14.77
N PHE A 233 24.72 -26.10 15.24
CA PHE A 233 24.62 -25.58 16.60
C PHE A 233 23.18 -25.74 17.09
N ASP A 234 23.00 -26.25 18.30
CA ASP A 234 21.67 -26.34 18.92
C ASP A 234 21.41 -25.12 19.82
N ASN A 235 22.45 -24.70 20.54
CA ASN A 235 22.49 -23.49 21.36
C ASN A 235 21.52 -23.42 22.58
N CYS A 236 20.95 -24.54 23.05
CA CYS A 236 20.05 -24.60 24.22
C CYS A 236 20.76 -24.67 25.60
N GLN A 237 22.05 -24.32 25.68
CA GLN A 237 22.87 -24.70 26.85
C GLN A 237 22.64 -23.85 28.10
N ASP A 238 21.89 -22.75 27.99
CA ASP A 238 21.45 -21.92 29.11
C ASP A 238 20.10 -22.33 29.70
N GLU A 239 19.43 -23.34 29.13
CA GLU A 239 18.17 -23.87 29.66
C GLU A 239 18.38 -24.65 30.98
N ASP A 240 17.39 -24.54 31.87
CA ASP A 240 17.39 -25.25 33.15
C ASP A 240 17.38 -26.78 32.95
N ARG A 241 18.38 -27.44 33.53
CA ARG A 241 18.50 -28.91 33.53
C ARG A 241 17.63 -29.48 34.64
N THR A 242 16.58 -30.16 34.22
CA THR A 242 15.69 -30.95 35.06
C THR A 242 15.90 -32.43 34.75
N GLU A 243 15.40 -33.34 35.60
CA GLU A 243 15.47 -34.79 35.34
C GLU A 243 14.88 -35.19 33.98
N GLU A 244 13.91 -34.42 33.45
CA GLU A 244 13.26 -34.67 32.16
C GLU A 244 14.02 -34.04 30.97
N THR A 245 14.74 -32.94 31.19
CA THR A 245 15.38 -32.15 30.11
C THR A 245 16.88 -32.40 29.97
N GLU A 246 17.56 -32.94 30.99
CA GLU A 246 19.02 -33.10 31.03
C GLU A 246 19.57 -33.89 29.84
N THR A 247 18.95 -35.02 29.48
CA THR A 247 19.39 -35.85 28.34
C THR A 247 19.23 -35.11 27.01
N PHE A 248 18.21 -34.26 26.87
CA PHE A 248 18.00 -33.45 25.67
C PHE A 248 19.05 -32.34 25.56
N ILE A 249 19.29 -31.61 26.64
CA ILE A 249 20.27 -30.51 26.71
C ILE A 249 21.70 -31.05 26.53
N GLU A 250 22.05 -32.21 27.09
CA GLU A 250 23.34 -32.85 26.88
C GLU A 250 23.57 -33.17 25.39
N ASN A 251 22.54 -33.68 24.70
CA ASN A 251 22.63 -33.91 23.27
C ASN A 251 22.80 -32.60 22.48
N GLY A 252 22.05 -31.54 22.83
CA GLY A 252 22.22 -30.21 22.24
C GLY A 252 23.62 -29.63 22.45
N TRP A 253 24.20 -29.79 23.65
CA TRP A 253 25.58 -29.43 23.95
C TRP A 253 26.58 -30.21 23.08
N ARG A 254 26.39 -31.53 22.93
CA ARG A 254 27.27 -32.37 22.08
C ARG A 254 27.23 -31.96 20.61
N VAL A 255 26.06 -31.58 20.09
CA VAL A 255 25.92 -31.04 18.72
C VAL A 255 26.71 -29.74 18.60
N THR A 256 26.47 -28.80 19.51
CA THR A 256 27.11 -27.47 19.51
C THR A 256 28.63 -27.56 19.63
N GLN A 257 29.16 -28.40 20.54
CA GLN A 257 30.61 -28.60 20.68
C GLN A 257 31.26 -29.22 19.44
N ARG A 258 30.57 -30.15 18.77
CA ARG A 258 31.04 -30.72 17.51
C ARG A 258 31.10 -29.64 16.42
N GLY A 259 30.05 -28.81 16.33
CA GLY A 259 29.99 -27.67 15.42
C GLY A 259 31.12 -26.67 15.67
N MET A 260 31.35 -26.29 16.93
CA MET A 260 32.44 -25.37 17.32
C MET A 260 33.81 -25.90 16.90
N LYS A 261 34.16 -27.14 17.25
CA LYS A 261 35.45 -27.74 16.87
C LYS A 261 35.67 -27.73 15.35
N GLN A 262 34.63 -28.03 14.58
CA GLN A 262 34.70 -28.03 13.11
C GLN A 262 34.85 -26.60 12.56
N PHE A 263 34.10 -25.64 13.11
CA PHE A 263 34.13 -24.24 12.69
C PHE A 263 35.47 -23.58 13.01
N ILE A 264 36.01 -23.78 14.22
CA ILE A 264 37.32 -23.28 14.63
C ILE A 264 38.44 -23.85 13.74
N ALA A 265 38.42 -25.16 13.47
CA ALA A 265 39.39 -25.78 12.57
C ALA A 265 39.32 -25.26 11.12
N HIS A 266 38.15 -24.75 10.70
CA HIS A 266 37.98 -24.06 9.42
C HIS A 266 38.56 -22.65 9.47
N LEU A 267 38.31 -21.88 10.55
CA LEU A 267 38.87 -20.54 10.75
C LEU A 267 40.40 -20.54 10.81
N ASP A 268 41.01 -21.58 11.42
CA ASP A 268 42.46 -21.78 11.46
C ASP A 268 43.08 -21.85 10.06
N LYS A 269 42.39 -22.51 9.14
CA LYS A 269 42.84 -22.75 7.76
C LYS A 269 42.43 -21.63 6.79
N SER A 270 41.60 -20.68 7.24
CA SER A 270 41.05 -19.63 6.41
C SER A 270 42.06 -18.50 6.20
N SER A 271 42.27 -18.11 4.95
CA SER A 271 43.11 -16.96 4.58
C SER A 271 42.37 -15.65 4.82
N PRO A 272 43.01 -14.63 5.43
CA PRO A 272 42.41 -13.32 5.62
C PRO A 272 42.14 -12.63 4.28
N LEU A 273 40.96 -12.04 4.16
CA LEU A 273 40.60 -11.18 3.02
C LEU A 273 40.96 -9.72 3.36
N GLN A 274 41.86 -9.12 2.58
CA GLN A 274 42.30 -7.72 2.73
C GLN A 274 41.26 -6.77 2.10
N LEU A 275 40.61 -5.94 2.94
CA LEU A 275 39.42 -5.19 2.52
C LEU A 275 39.73 -3.90 1.72
N GLU A 276 40.90 -3.29 1.93
CA GLU A 276 41.28 -2.01 1.32
C GLU A 276 41.57 -2.11 -0.20
N ALA A 277 42.34 -3.12 -0.62
CA ALA A 277 42.71 -3.33 -2.03
C ALA A 277 41.50 -3.60 -2.94
N MET A 278 40.42 -4.17 -2.38
CA MET A 278 39.22 -4.56 -3.11
C MET A 278 38.26 -3.39 -3.37
N LEU A 279 38.37 -2.30 -2.60
CA LEU A 279 37.55 -1.10 -2.77
C LEU A 279 38.10 -0.15 -3.85
N GLU A 280 39.40 -0.20 -4.16
CA GLU A 280 40.03 0.62 -5.21
C GLU A 280 39.74 0.13 -6.64
N GLU A 281 39.73 -1.19 -6.87
CA GLU A 281 39.47 -1.81 -8.18
C GLU A 281 38.06 -1.47 -8.74
N GLN A 282 37.09 -1.16 -7.85
CA GLN A 282 35.70 -0.88 -8.21
C GLN A 282 35.42 0.60 -8.60
N ARG A 283 36.37 1.54 -8.43
CA ARG A 283 36.11 2.99 -8.64
C ARG A 283 36.05 3.43 -10.11
N GLU A 284 36.92 2.89 -10.96
CA GLU A 284 37.02 3.30 -12.37
C GLU A 284 35.81 2.85 -13.23
N PRO A 285 35.25 1.63 -13.06
CA PRO A 285 34.01 1.23 -13.74
C PRO A 285 32.80 2.10 -13.39
N ILE A 286 32.63 2.44 -12.10
CA ILE A 286 31.57 3.34 -11.61
C ILE A 286 31.69 4.70 -12.30
N ARG A 287 32.91 5.25 -12.34
CA ARG A 287 33.19 6.54 -12.99
C ARG A 287 32.84 6.53 -14.48
N LEU A 288 33.27 5.50 -15.21
CA LEU A 288 33.01 5.40 -16.66
C LEU A 288 31.51 5.27 -16.94
N THR A 289 30.79 4.50 -16.13
CA THR A 289 29.33 4.34 -16.22
C THR A 289 28.61 5.67 -16.01
N ALA A 290 28.99 6.44 -14.98
CA ALA A 290 28.45 7.78 -14.71
C ALA A 290 28.70 8.75 -15.88
N CYS A 291 29.89 8.72 -16.48
CA CYS A 291 30.23 9.54 -17.65
C CYS A 291 29.38 9.15 -18.88
N ILE A 292 29.20 7.86 -19.14
CA ILE A 292 28.36 7.36 -20.24
C ILE A 292 26.91 7.83 -20.06
N GLN A 293 26.37 7.74 -18.83
CA GLN A 293 25.00 8.15 -18.55
C GLN A 293 24.79 9.66 -18.75
N ASN A 294 25.72 10.50 -18.28
CA ASN A 294 25.68 11.94 -18.54
C ASN A 294 25.73 12.27 -20.04
N LEU A 295 26.59 11.58 -20.80
CA LEU A 295 26.70 11.75 -22.24
C LEU A 295 25.40 11.36 -22.97
N LYS A 296 24.71 10.30 -22.52
CA LYS A 296 23.39 9.92 -23.06
C LYS A 296 22.35 11.04 -22.87
N ASP A 297 22.32 11.67 -21.69
CA ASP A 297 21.42 12.79 -21.41
C ASP A 297 21.72 14.00 -22.31
N ARG A 298 23.01 14.29 -22.56
CA ARG A 298 23.45 15.34 -23.48
C ARG A 298 23.04 15.04 -24.92
N ILE A 299 23.18 13.79 -25.37
CA ILE A 299 22.69 13.36 -26.69
C ILE A 299 21.17 13.58 -26.79
N ARG A 300 20.40 13.15 -25.80
CA ARG A 300 18.95 13.35 -25.76
C ARG A 300 18.57 14.84 -25.82
N PHE A 301 19.28 15.69 -25.09
CA PHE A 301 19.07 17.14 -25.13
C PHE A 301 19.35 17.74 -26.52
N THR A 302 20.42 17.30 -27.21
CA THR A 302 20.70 17.75 -28.59
C THR A 302 19.62 17.31 -29.58
N GLU A 303 19.08 16.10 -29.44
CA GLU A 303 18.01 15.57 -30.30
C GLU A 303 16.69 16.33 -30.09
N LEU A 304 16.35 16.63 -28.84
CA LEU A 304 15.18 17.43 -28.52
C LEU A 304 15.31 18.86 -29.04
N LYS A 305 16.47 19.51 -28.87
CA LYS A 305 16.72 20.83 -29.47
C LYS A 305 16.62 20.84 -31.00
N GLN A 306 17.07 19.76 -31.64
CA GLN A 306 16.95 19.63 -33.09
C GLN A 306 15.48 19.53 -33.52
N ARG A 307 14.65 18.82 -32.74
CA ARG A 307 13.19 18.77 -32.94
C ARG A 307 12.54 20.14 -32.77
N ASP A 308 12.83 20.86 -31.70
CA ASP A 308 12.32 22.22 -31.46
C ASP A 308 12.63 23.16 -32.63
N ILE A 309 13.86 23.10 -33.17
CA ILE A 309 14.27 23.91 -34.30
C ILE A 309 13.54 23.50 -35.59
N ASN A 310 13.34 22.20 -35.81
CA ASN A 310 12.61 21.70 -36.98
C ASN A 310 11.13 22.08 -36.94
N GLU A 311 10.47 21.95 -35.78
CA GLU A 311 9.08 22.39 -35.60
C GLU A 311 8.95 23.92 -35.78
N ALA A 312 9.89 24.70 -35.24
CA ALA A 312 9.94 26.13 -35.48
C ALA A 312 10.12 26.45 -36.98
N LYS A 313 10.93 25.67 -37.72
CA LYS A 313 11.11 25.81 -39.17
C LYS A 313 9.82 25.48 -39.93
N GLU A 314 9.13 24.39 -39.58
CA GLU A 314 7.84 24.02 -40.17
C GLU A 314 6.76 25.07 -39.91
N ALA A 315 6.68 25.59 -38.68
CA ALA A 315 5.77 26.68 -38.34
C ALA A 315 6.07 27.95 -39.16
N LEU A 316 7.35 28.32 -39.31
CA LEU A 316 7.76 29.45 -40.15
C LEU A 316 7.39 29.27 -41.62
N CYS A 317 7.51 28.05 -42.17
CA CYS A 317 7.07 27.73 -43.53
C CYS A 317 5.54 27.78 -43.67
N LYS A 318 4.81 27.18 -42.73
CA LYS A 318 3.34 27.09 -42.75
C LYS A 318 2.68 28.47 -42.69
N TYR A 319 3.24 29.39 -41.90
CA TYR A 319 2.67 30.73 -41.70
C TYR A 319 3.39 31.83 -42.48
N GLU A 320 4.25 31.49 -43.45
CA GLU A 320 5.11 32.43 -44.17
C GLU A 320 4.34 33.63 -44.76
N SER A 321 3.16 33.39 -45.33
CA SER A 321 2.27 34.41 -45.92
C SER A 321 1.70 35.38 -44.90
N GLN A 322 1.40 34.90 -43.69
CA GLN A 322 0.85 35.71 -42.58
C GLN A 322 1.97 36.51 -41.90
N ILE A 323 3.16 35.88 -41.78
CA ILE A 323 4.41 36.50 -41.30
C ILE A 323 4.85 37.65 -42.22
N LYS A 324 4.67 37.53 -43.54
CA LYS A 324 4.98 38.58 -44.53
C LYS A 324 4.00 39.76 -44.47
N LYS A 325 2.77 39.54 -44.02
CA LYS A 325 1.72 40.56 -43.88
C LYS A 325 1.73 41.30 -42.54
N ASP A 326 2.67 40.94 -41.64
CA ASP A 326 2.81 41.49 -40.27
C ASP A 326 1.51 41.44 -39.45
N GLN A 327 0.64 40.47 -39.73
CA GLN A 327 -0.54 40.21 -38.91
C GLN A 327 -0.10 39.61 -37.56
N LYS A 328 -0.71 40.05 -36.46
CA LYS A 328 -0.53 39.39 -35.16
C LYS A 328 -1.27 38.05 -35.17
N PHE A 329 -0.53 36.95 -35.15
CA PHE A 329 -1.09 35.61 -34.98
C PHE A 329 -0.24 34.82 -33.97
N ILE A 330 -0.87 33.85 -33.30
CA ILE A 330 -0.28 33.04 -32.23
C ILE A 330 0.10 31.67 -32.82
N ILE A 331 1.31 31.21 -32.52
CA ILE A 331 1.85 29.90 -32.90
C ILE A 331 2.23 29.18 -31.60
N ASP A 332 1.84 27.92 -31.49
CA ASP A 332 2.35 27.02 -30.46
C ASP A 332 3.66 26.38 -30.91
N ILE A 333 4.73 26.53 -30.12
CA ILE A 333 6.03 25.90 -30.38
C ILE A 333 6.49 25.17 -29.12
N LEU A 334 7.00 23.94 -29.28
CA LEU A 334 7.67 23.24 -28.19
C LEU A 334 9.01 23.91 -27.87
N GLU A 335 9.24 24.18 -26.59
CA GLU A 335 10.55 24.58 -26.06
C GLU A 335 11.05 23.56 -25.05
N VAL A 336 12.27 23.06 -25.28
CA VAL A 336 13.00 22.19 -24.37
C VAL A 336 13.81 23.03 -23.38
N TYR A 337 13.66 22.70 -22.09
CA TYR A 337 14.41 23.33 -21.00
C TYR A 337 14.86 22.29 -19.97
N LYS A 338 15.82 22.69 -19.14
CA LYS A 338 16.27 21.91 -17.99
C LYS A 338 15.53 22.41 -16.76
N GLU A 339 14.93 21.50 -16.01
CA GLU A 339 14.27 21.79 -14.74
C GLU A 339 14.97 21.00 -13.64
N VAL A 340 14.93 21.53 -12.40
CA VAL A 340 15.35 20.77 -11.22
C VAL A 340 14.13 19.99 -10.72
N GLU A 341 14.23 18.68 -10.72
CA GLU A 341 13.21 17.80 -10.16
C GLU A 341 13.79 17.11 -8.92
N GLY A 342 13.01 17.09 -7.84
CA GLY A 342 13.35 16.31 -6.66
C GLY A 342 13.58 14.85 -7.05
N ILE A 343 14.64 14.25 -6.55
CA ILE A 343 14.83 12.79 -6.58
C ILE A 343 13.87 12.25 -5.53
N ALA A 344 12.57 12.28 -5.85
CA ALA A 344 11.55 11.63 -5.04
C ALA A 344 11.68 10.14 -5.27
N ASN A 345 11.99 9.40 -4.21
CA ASN A 345 11.97 7.96 -4.30
C ASN A 345 11.51 7.29 -2.99
N PRO A 346 10.24 6.87 -2.93
CA PRO A 346 9.79 5.86 -1.97
C PRO A 346 10.15 4.42 -2.40
N MET A 347 10.40 4.15 -3.70
CA MET A 347 10.34 2.80 -4.29
C MET A 347 11.62 2.21 -4.92
N CYS A 348 12.78 2.86 -4.83
CA CYS A 348 14.07 2.24 -5.16
C CYS A 348 15.01 2.42 -3.96
N LYS A 349 14.96 1.50 -3.02
CA LYS A 349 15.94 1.36 -1.92
C LYS A 349 17.28 0.79 -2.40
N LEU A 350 17.70 1.24 -3.58
CA LEU A 350 19.04 1.07 -4.14
C LEU A 350 19.81 2.40 -4.00
N GLY A 351 19.78 3.03 -2.83
CA GLY A 351 20.70 4.13 -2.43
C GLY A 351 20.80 5.39 -3.32
N PHE A 352 19.99 5.57 -4.37
CA PHE A 352 20.10 6.70 -5.30
C PHE A 352 19.41 7.96 -4.78
N GLU A 353 19.53 8.26 -3.50
CA GLU A 353 18.85 9.37 -2.82
C GLU A 353 19.41 10.74 -3.20
N GLU A 354 20.61 10.78 -3.79
CA GLU A 354 21.29 12.00 -4.16
C GLU A 354 22.02 11.88 -5.51
N ALA A 355 22.06 12.98 -6.25
CA ALA A 355 22.87 13.12 -7.47
C ALA A 355 24.00 14.12 -7.23
N VAL A 356 25.15 13.86 -7.84
CA VAL A 356 26.21 14.89 -7.97
C VAL A 356 25.95 15.66 -9.25
N CYS A 357 25.55 16.92 -9.08
CA CYS A 357 25.08 17.80 -10.14
C CYS A 357 26.03 18.98 -10.31
N CYS A 358 26.44 19.28 -11.54
CA CYS A 358 27.17 20.50 -11.85
C CYS A 358 26.16 21.65 -12.03
N THR A 359 26.25 22.67 -11.18
CA THR A 359 25.33 23.83 -11.22
C THR A 359 25.65 24.77 -12.39
N ILE A 360 26.91 24.82 -12.83
CA ILE A 360 27.36 25.65 -13.96
C ILE A 360 26.96 25.06 -15.32
N CYS A 361 27.09 23.74 -15.49
CA CYS A 361 26.69 23.05 -16.73
C CYS A 361 25.20 22.64 -16.72
N GLN A 362 24.55 22.66 -15.56
CA GLN A 362 23.23 22.09 -15.31
C GLN A 362 23.16 20.62 -15.76
N GLU A 363 24.09 19.80 -15.25
CA GLU A 363 24.29 18.42 -15.70
C GLU A 363 24.35 17.47 -14.50
N ASN A 364 23.74 16.29 -14.66
CA ASN A 364 23.83 15.21 -13.69
C ASN A 364 25.14 14.46 -13.91
N CYS A 365 26.18 14.80 -13.16
CA CYS A 365 27.53 14.30 -13.41
C CYS A 365 27.71 12.86 -12.93
N HIS A 366 27.03 12.49 -11.83
CA HIS A 366 26.96 11.11 -11.35
C HIS A 366 25.53 10.83 -10.85
N TYR A 367 24.74 10.21 -11.72
CA TYR A 367 23.39 9.72 -11.42
C TYR A 367 22.93 8.73 -12.51
N PRO A 368 22.24 7.62 -12.15
CA PRO A 368 22.13 7.09 -10.79
C PRO A 368 23.50 6.58 -10.30
N GLY A 369 23.66 6.28 -9.01
CA GLY A 369 24.82 5.52 -8.52
C GLY A 369 25.81 6.24 -7.61
N CYS A 370 25.66 7.53 -7.33
CA CYS A 370 26.56 8.24 -6.42
C CYS A 370 26.21 8.00 -4.93
N THR A 371 26.19 6.74 -4.51
CA THR A 371 25.77 6.33 -3.16
C THR A 371 26.90 6.42 -2.15
N LYS A 372 28.16 6.24 -2.58
CA LYS A 372 29.33 6.11 -1.69
C LYS A 372 29.99 7.43 -1.26
N ALA A 373 29.85 8.50 -2.04
CA ALA A 373 30.54 9.77 -1.77
C ALA A 373 29.73 10.68 -0.83
N LEU A 374 30.28 11.14 0.29
CA LEU A 374 29.60 12.08 1.20
C LEU A 374 29.59 13.52 0.66
N THR A 375 30.59 13.86 -0.16
CA THR A 375 30.75 15.19 -0.77
C THR A 375 31.03 15.08 -2.27
N PRO A 376 30.76 16.12 -3.07
CA PRO A 376 31.13 16.13 -4.48
C PRO A 376 32.61 15.85 -4.73
N GLN A 377 33.50 16.30 -3.84
CA GLN A 377 34.95 16.08 -3.90
C GLN A 377 35.33 14.60 -3.82
N GLN A 378 34.58 13.81 -3.06
CA GLN A 378 34.80 12.37 -2.87
C GLN A 378 34.16 11.52 -3.96
N CYS A 379 33.43 12.13 -4.89
CA CYS A 379 32.76 11.43 -5.99
C CYS A 379 33.78 10.88 -6.99
N GLU A 380 33.55 9.66 -7.48
CA GLU A 380 34.42 8.95 -8.42
C GLU A 380 34.62 9.72 -9.73
N VAL A 381 33.70 10.62 -10.09
CA VAL A 381 33.85 11.48 -11.28
C VAL A 381 34.83 12.64 -11.09
N MET A 382 35.29 12.92 -9.87
CA MET A 382 36.31 13.93 -9.59
C MET A 382 37.71 13.32 -9.69
N ARG A 383 38.58 13.94 -10.49
CA ARG A 383 40.02 13.64 -10.53
C ARG A 383 40.81 14.94 -10.44
N GLU A 384 41.80 14.97 -9.55
CA GLU A 384 42.66 16.15 -9.35
C GLU A 384 41.85 17.44 -9.12
N GLY A 385 40.73 17.33 -8.38
CA GLY A 385 39.82 18.44 -8.09
C GLY A 385 38.91 18.89 -9.24
N LYS A 386 38.93 18.23 -10.40
CA LYS A 386 38.09 18.54 -11.56
C LYS A 386 37.13 17.40 -11.92
N CYS A 387 35.92 17.76 -12.35
CA CYS A 387 34.93 16.80 -12.82
C CYS A 387 35.29 16.27 -14.21
N THR A 388 35.25 14.95 -14.37
CA THR A 388 35.53 14.26 -15.63
C THR A 388 34.27 14.01 -16.48
N SER A 389 33.08 14.21 -15.90
CA SER A 389 31.78 13.91 -16.52
C SER A 389 31.15 15.14 -17.20
N CYS A 390 31.17 16.31 -16.54
CA CYS A 390 30.49 17.50 -17.08
C CYS A 390 31.20 18.12 -18.30
N THR A 391 30.42 18.83 -19.12
CA THR A 391 30.86 19.45 -20.38
C THR A 391 32.09 20.35 -20.24
N ARG A 392 32.17 21.17 -19.18
CA ARG A 392 33.24 22.16 -18.98
C ARG A 392 34.39 21.66 -18.10
N LYS A 393 34.35 20.41 -17.64
CA LYS A 393 35.29 19.85 -16.65
C LYS A 393 35.46 20.78 -15.43
N CYS A 394 34.32 21.25 -14.91
CA CYS A 394 34.28 22.22 -13.81
C CYS A 394 34.98 21.68 -12.54
N PRO A 395 35.53 22.57 -11.70
CA PRO A 395 36.05 22.20 -10.39
C PRO A 395 34.97 21.58 -9.48
N ALA A 396 35.38 20.80 -8.49
CA ALA A 396 34.47 20.18 -7.53
C ALA A 396 33.60 21.20 -6.77
N SER A 397 34.07 22.44 -6.61
CA SER A 397 33.31 23.56 -6.00
C SER A 397 32.03 23.92 -6.74
N ASP A 398 31.95 23.64 -8.05
CA ASP A 398 30.78 23.95 -8.88
C ASP A 398 29.70 22.85 -8.81
N HIS A 399 29.96 21.80 -8.03
CA HIS A 399 29.11 20.64 -7.92
C HIS A 399 28.44 20.58 -6.56
N VAL A 400 27.20 20.09 -6.56
CA VAL A 400 26.42 19.85 -5.34
C VAL A 400 25.98 18.40 -5.32
N LYS A 401 26.00 17.80 -4.14
CA LYS A 401 25.36 16.51 -3.88
C LYS A 401 24.04 16.79 -3.17
N LYS A 402 22.92 16.52 -3.84
CA LYS A 402 21.58 16.84 -3.35
C LYS A 402 20.56 15.81 -3.82
N ASN A 403 19.43 15.77 -3.12
CA ASN A 403 18.25 14.97 -3.44
C ASN A 403 17.41 15.51 -4.62
N TRP A 404 18.06 16.11 -5.62
CA TRP A 404 17.43 16.58 -6.83
C TRP A 404 18.36 16.42 -8.02
N LYS A 405 17.79 16.31 -9.22
CA LYS A 405 18.53 16.17 -10.48
C LYS A 405 17.99 17.12 -11.54
N PHE A 406 18.80 17.41 -12.55
CA PHE A 406 18.34 18.09 -13.75
C PHE A 406 17.56 17.12 -14.64
N VAL A 407 16.36 17.50 -15.06
CA VAL A 407 15.53 16.75 -16.00
C VAL A 407 15.24 17.59 -17.24
N LEU A 408 15.08 16.92 -18.38
CA LEU A 408 14.68 17.56 -19.62
C LEU A 408 13.15 17.61 -19.68
N LYS A 409 12.59 18.81 -19.79
CA LYS A 409 11.15 19.02 -19.96
C LYS A 409 10.89 19.77 -21.26
N THR A 410 9.68 19.58 -21.79
CA THR A 410 9.16 20.35 -22.93
C THR A 410 7.92 21.11 -22.48
N LYS A 411 7.74 22.32 -23.00
CA LYS A 411 6.51 23.10 -22.83
C LYS A 411 6.06 23.66 -24.16
N ASN A 412 4.75 23.72 -24.37
CA ASN A 412 4.17 24.46 -25.48
C ASN A 412 4.16 25.95 -25.12
N VAL A 413 4.83 26.75 -25.93
CA VAL A 413 4.87 28.21 -25.77
C VAL A 413 4.03 28.85 -26.86
N GLN A 414 2.93 29.48 -26.46
CA GLN A 414 2.17 30.38 -27.31
C GLN A 414 3.00 31.63 -27.58
N THR A 415 3.40 31.81 -28.83
CA THR A 415 4.25 32.93 -29.21
C THR A 415 3.84 33.54 -30.55
N ASN A 416 4.26 34.79 -30.80
CA ASN A 416 3.99 35.45 -32.07
C ASN A 416 5.14 35.23 -33.07
N GLY A 417 4.84 35.35 -34.37
CA GLY A 417 5.84 35.17 -35.44
C GLY A 417 7.07 36.09 -35.32
N ASN A 418 6.95 37.24 -34.63
CA ASN A 418 8.04 38.19 -34.42
C ASN A 418 8.99 37.76 -33.28
N TYR A 419 8.50 37.09 -32.25
CA TYR A 419 9.32 36.50 -31.19
C TYR A 419 10.20 35.36 -31.73
N ILE A 420 9.67 34.50 -32.62
CA ILE A 420 10.46 33.44 -33.28
C ILE A 420 11.58 34.07 -34.11
N LYS A 421 11.25 35.11 -34.90
CA LYS A 421 12.26 35.89 -35.63
C LYS A 421 13.31 36.45 -34.68
N GLN A 422 12.94 37.02 -33.53
CA GLN A 422 13.89 37.59 -32.56
C GLN A 422 14.76 36.53 -31.88
N LYS A 423 14.16 35.44 -31.38
CA LYS A 423 14.83 34.34 -30.68
C LYS A 423 15.94 33.71 -31.54
N TYR A 424 15.66 33.52 -32.84
CA TYR A 424 16.61 32.91 -33.77
C TYR A 424 17.37 33.93 -34.64
N LYS A 425 17.13 35.25 -34.49
CA LYS A 425 17.88 36.32 -35.18
C LYS A 425 19.24 36.63 -34.60
N GLN A 426 19.50 36.25 -33.34
CA GLN A 426 20.70 36.68 -32.61
C GLN A 426 22.03 36.26 -33.27
N ASN A 427 22.00 35.34 -34.25
CA ASN A 427 23.16 34.88 -35.02
C ASN A 427 23.13 35.23 -36.53
N GLN A 428 22.30 36.19 -36.96
CA GLN A 428 22.29 36.64 -38.37
C GLN A 428 23.50 37.54 -38.68
N THR A 429 24.33 37.12 -39.63
CA THR A 429 25.22 38.04 -40.37
C THR A 429 24.43 38.72 -41.50
N ARG A 430 24.86 39.91 -41.94
CA ARG A 430 24.19 40.75 -42.96
C ARG A 430 23.80 40.03 -44.28
N LYS A 431 24.30 38.81 -44.53
CA LYS A 431 24.04 38.00 -45.75
C LYS A 431 23.13 36.79 -45.57
N MET A 432 22.78 36.35 -44.35
CA MET A 432 22.00 35.12 -44.12
C MET A 432 20.55 35.38 -43.74
N ASN A 433 19.61 34.64 -44.34
CA ASN A 433 18.21 34.66 -43.94
C ASN A 433 17.95 33.71 -42.73
N LEU A 434 16.80 33.85 -42.07
CA LEU A 434 16.46 33.09 -40.86
C LEU A 434 16.45 31.57 -41.07
N SER A 435 16.00 31.10 -42.25
CA SER A 435 16.00 29.67 -42.59
C SER A 435 17.43 29.11 -42.64
N GLN A 436 18.36 29.85 -43.23
CA GLN A 436 19.79 29.47 -43.25
C GLN A 436 20.40 29.46 -41.85
N THR A 437 20.00 30.39 -40.97
CA THR A 437 20.46 30.41 -39.56
C THR A 437 20.00 29.15 -38.81
N LEU A 438 18.73 28.76 -38.97
CA LEU A 438 18.18 27.54 -38.34
C LEU A 438 18.85 26.29 -38.90
N GLU A 439 19.05 26.21 -40.21
CA GLU A 439 19.77 25.09 -40.83
C GLU A 439 21.21 24.94 -40.33
N ASN A 440 21.91 26.07 -40.12
CA ASN A 440 23.25 26.05 -39.56
C ASN A 440 23.26 25.58 -38.10
N GLN A 441 22.26 25.96 -37.29
CA GLN A 441 22.11 25.45 -35.92
C GLN A 441 21.82 23.94 -35.90
N VAL A 442 20.96 23.45 -36.80
CA VAL A 442 20.71 22.01 -36.96
C VAL A 442 21.99 21.26 -37.35
N LYS A 443 22.78 21.80 -38.28
CA LYS A 443 24.08 21.21 -38.67
C LYS A 443 25.07 21.20 -37.49
N GLN A 444 25.12 22.27 -36.70
CA GLN A 444 25.97 22.35 -35.52
C GLN A 444 25.58 21.30 -34.47
N LEU A 445 24.28 21.18 -34.15
CA LEU A 445 23.78 20.16 -33.21
C LEU A 445 24.02 18.75 -33.73
N THR A 446 23.93 18.53 -35.04
CA THR A 446 24.24 17.23 -35.66
C THR A 446 25.72 16.87 -35.47
N ALA A 447 26.62 17.83 -35.66
CA ALA A 447 28.05 17.65 -35.42
C ALA A 447 28.36 17.40 -33.94
N GLU A 448 27.74 18.15 -33.03
CA GLU A 448 27.89 17.98 -31.58
C GLU A 448 27.39 16.58 -31.14
N LYS A 449 26.19 16.17 -31.55
CA LYS A 449 25.65 14.82 -31.31
C LYS A 449 26.62 13.74 -31.79
N SER A 450 27.18 13.91 -32.99
CA SER A 450 28.14 12.96 -33.57
C SER A 450 29.41 12.82 -32.71
N GLN A 451 29.92 13.91 -32.14
CA GLN A 451 31.06 13.91 -31.22
C GLN A 451 30.72 13.25 -29.88
N LEU A 452 29.53 13.55 -29.32
CA LEU A 452 29.08 12.94 -28.07
C LEU A 452 28.98 11.41 -28.18
N VAL A 453 28.42 10.91 -29.29
CA VAL A 453 28.34 9.45 -29.57
C VAL A 453 29.74 8.82 -29.62
N ASP A 454 30.73 9.50 -30.18
CA ASP A 454 32.12 9.02 -30.19
C ASP A 454 32.74 8.98 -28.79
N PHE A 455 32.43 9.95 -27.92
CA PHE A 455 32.87 9.91 -26.53
C PHE A 455 32.25 8.75 -25.76
N VAL A 456 30.94 8.49 -25.94
CA VAL A 456 30.27 7.34 -25.32
C VAL A 456 30.96 6.04 -25.75
N TYR A 457 31.26 5.89 -27.04
CA TYR A 457 31.96 4.73 -27.57
C TYR A 457 33.35 4.55 -26.93
N LYS A 458 34.14 5.63 -26.86
CA LYS A 458 35.48 5.57 -26.24
C LYS A 458 35.42 5.16 -24.76
N HIS A 459 34.46 5.70 -24.00
CA HIS A 459 34.29 5.34 -22.59
C HIS A 459 33.80 3.91 -22.43
N PHE A 460 32.93 3.43 -23.31
CA PHE A 460 32.44 2.06 -23.32
C PHE A 460 33.54 1.04 -23.62
N ILE A 461 34.38 1.27 -24.63
CA ILE A 461 35.51 0.36 -24.92
C ILE A 461 36.48 0.30 -23.74
N LYS A 462 36.74 1.43 -23.07
CA LYS A 462 37.57 1.44 -21.86
C LYS A 462 36.91 0.68 -20.70
N LEU A 463 35.59 0.79 -20.55
CA LEU A 463 34.83 0.06 -19.53
C LEU A 463 34.91 -1.43 -19.79
N GLU A 464 34.65 -1.85 -21.04
CA GLU A 464 34.74 -3.25 -21.48
C GLU A 464 36.11 -3.85 -21.17
N GLN A 465 37.20 -3.17 -21.54
CA GLN A 465 38.58 -3.59 -21.25
C GLN A 465 38.86 -3.81 -19.75
N ILE A 466 38.23 -3.04 -18.86
CA ILE A 466 38.40 -3.19 -17.41
C ILE A 466 37.55 -4.35 -16.89
N THR A 467 36.38 -4.57 -17.48
CA THR A 467 35.38 -5.56 -17.04
C THR A 467 35.53 -6.95 -17.69
N GLN A 468 36.59 -7.19 -18.48
CA GLN A 468 36.78 -8.39 -19.33
C GLN A 468 36.72 -9.76 -18.61
N ASN A 469 36.68 -9.81 -17.27
CA ASN A 469 36.52 -11.03 -16.45
C ASN A 469 35.28 -11.04 -15.53
N GLU A 470 34.39 -10.05 -15.65
CA GLU A 470 33.19 -9.93 -14.83
C GLU A 470 31.93 -10.10 -15.70
N ASP A 471 31.09 -11.10 -15.40
CA ASP A 471 29.72 -11.26 -15.94
C ASP A 471 28.80 -10.13 -15.43
N SER A 472 29.17 -8.90 -15.70
CA SER A 472 28.52 -7.69 -15.25
C SER A 472 27.53 -7.24 -16.31
N VAL A 473 26.25 -7.55 -16.09
CA VAL A 473 25.14 -7.08 -16.95
C VAL A 473 25.14 -5.55 -17.04
N SER A 474 25.63 -4.84 -16.02
CA SER A 474 25.66 -3.36 -15.96
C SER A 474 26.59 -2.73 -17.01
N ALA A 475 27.70 -3.39 -17.36
CA ALA A 475 28.63 -2.89 -18.39
C ALA A 475 27.97 -2.85 -19.78
N TYR A 476 27.08 -3.81 -20.07
CA TYR A 476 26.49 -4.01 -21.40
C TYR A 476 25.12 -3.33 -21.59
N VAL A 477 24.53 -2.72 -20.56
CA VAL A 477 23.27 -1.93 -20.65
C VAL A 477 23.39 -0.79 -21.67
N HIS A 478 24.60 -0.29 -21.92
CA HIS A 478 24.86 0.82 -22.84
C HIS A 478 25.15 0.39 -24.29
N LEU A 479 25.30 -0.92 -24.55
CA LEU A 479 25.71 -1.43 -25.85
C LEU A 479 24.64 -1.23 -26.93
N ASP A 480 23.37 -1.50 -26.62
CA ASP A 480 22.25 -1.31 -27.57
C ASP A 480 22.13 0.15 -28.02
N PHE A 481 22.16 1.08 -27.05
CA PHE A 481 22.17 2.51 -27.33
C PHE A 481 23.30 2.87 -28.30
N LEU A 482 24.51 2.36 -28.06
CA LEU A 482 25.66 2.61 -28.93
C LEU A 482 25.51 1.99 -30.31
N MET A 483 25.06 0.75 -30.43
CA MET A 483 24.83 0.09 -31.71
C MET A 483 23.81 0.86 -32.56
N LYS A 484 22.70 1.30 -31.94
CA LYS A 484 21.68 2.14 -32.59
C LYS A 484 22.28 3.46 -33.07
N LYS A 485 22.98 4.20 -32.21
CA LYS A 485 23.57 5.50 -32.58
C LYS A 485 24.71 5.39 -33.61
N MET A 486 25.49 4.31 -33.60
CA MET A 486 26.52 4.06 -34.61
C MET A 486 25.92 3.71 -35.97
N LYS A 487 24.83 2.93 -35.98
CA LYS A 487 24.03 2.67 -37.19
C LYS A 487 23.46 3.95 -37.77
N ASP A 488 22.85 4.81 -36.95
CA ASP A 488 22.33 6.12 -37.36
C ASP A 488 23.43 7.01 -37.97
N LYS A 489 24.65 6.95 -37.42
CA LYS A 489 25.84 7.69 -37.89
C LYS A 489 26.46 7.09 -39.17
N LYS A 490 26.07 5.88 -39.58
CA LYS A 490 26.68 5.11 -40.68
C LYS A 490 28.18 4.80 -40.46
N ASP A 491 28.63 4.73 -39.21
CA ASP A 491 30.01 4.32 -38.85
C ASP A 491 30.07 2.79 -38.75
N LEU A 492 30.19 2.14 -39.90
CA LEU A 492 30.16 0.67 -40.00
C LEU A 492 31.36 0.00 -39.34
N GLY A 493 32.51 0.68 -39.25
CA GLY A 493 33.73 0.16 -38.61
C GLY A 493 33.55 0.01 -37.10
N LYS A 494 33.12 1.06 -36.41
CA LYS A 494 32.83 0.99 -34.97
C LYS A 494 31.66 0.06 -34.65
N LEU A 495 30.64 0.03 -35.52
CA LEU A 495 29.51 -0.88 -35.38
C LEU A 495 29.95 -2.34 -35.44
N GLN A 496 30.91 -2.68 -36.31
CA GLN A 496 31.46 -4.02 -36.41
C GLN A 496 32.19 -4.44 -35.13
N VAL A 497 33.00 -3.56 -34.54
CA VAL A 497 33.66 -3.80 -33.24
C VAL A 497 32.63 -4.06 -32.13
N LEU A 498 31.55 -3.28 -32.08
CA LEU A 498 30.48 -3.50 -31.09
C LEU A 498 29.74 -4.84 -31.31
N LYS A 499 29.56 -5.26 -32.57
CA LYS A 499 28.99 -6.57 -32.90
C LYS A 499 29.92 -7.72 -32.52
N GLU A 500 31.23 -7.55 -32.65
CA GLU A 500 32.22 -8.52 -32.21
C GLU A 500 32.17 -8.67 -30.68
N ILE A 501 32.15 -7.55 -29.94
CA ILE A 501 31.94 -7.56 -28.48
C ILE A 501 30.62 -8.27 -28.13
N TYR A 502 29.53 -7.99 -28.85
CA TYR A 502 28.24 -8.67 -28.69
C TYR A 502 28.32 -10.18 -28.95
N SER A 503 29.10 -10.61 -29.95
CA SER A 503 29.28 -12.01 -30.30
C SER A 503 30.18 -12.79 -29.32
N GLN A 504 31.02 -12.08 -28.56
CA GLN A 504 31.88 -12.69 -27.53
C GLN A 504 31.17 -12.89 -26.18
N MET A 505 29.96 -12.31 -26.00
CA MET A 505 29.17 -12.47 -24.77
C MET A 505 28.65 -13.89 -24.59
N ASN A 506 28.50 -14.31 -23.33
CA ASN A 506 27.83 -15.57 -22.99
C ASN A 506 26.36 -15.58 -23.50
N GLU A 507 25.85 -16.77 -23.79
CA GLU A 507 24.55 -16.97 -24.46
C GLU A 507 23.37 -16.41 -23.65
N GLY A 508 23.44 -16.48 -22.32
CA GLY A 508 22.45 -15.89 -21.40
C GLY A 508 22.39 -14.35 -21.43
N THR A 509 23.54 -13.67 -21.55
CA THR A 509 23.63 -12.21 -21.66
C THR A 509 23.20 -11.74 -23.05
N ARG A 510 23.55 -12.49 -24.10
CA ARG A 510 23.11 -12.24 -25.47
C ARG A 510 21.60 -12.40 -25.62
N ALA A 511 21.02 -13.45 -25.03
CA ALA A 511 19.57 -13.65 -25.01
C ALA A 511 18.83 -12.52 -24.28
N ALA A 512 19.40 -11.99 -23.18
CA ALA A 512 18.84 -10.84 -22.45
C ALA A 512 18.91 -9.52 -23.26
N LEU A 513 19.90 -9.36 -24.14
CA LEU A 513 20.02 -8.18 -25.01
C LEU A 513 19.23 -8.31 -26.32
N GLN A 514 19.18 -9.50 -26.93
CA GLN A 514 18.42 -9.77 -28.17
C GLN A 514 16.91 -9.58 -27.95
N HIS A 515 16.38 -10.01 -26.80
CA HIS A 515 14.97 -9.85 -26.43
C HIS A 515 14.57 -8.36 -26.31
N ARG A 516 15.51 -7.51 -25.84
CA ARG A 516 15.37 -6.05 -25.81
C ARG A 516 15.36 -5.39 -27.20
N MET A 517 16.10 -5.96 -28.17
CA MET A 517 16.25 -5.40 -29.51
C MET A 517 15.04 -5.68 -30.43
N GLU A 518 14.27 -6.73 -30.15
CA GLU A 518 13.17 -7.18 -31.02
C GLU A 518 11.77 -6.77 -30.53
N SER A 519 11.56 -6.40 -29.25
CA SER A 519 10.19 -6.18 -28.71
C SER A 519 9.69 -4.71 -28.61
N ILE A 520 10.56 -3.68 -28.62
CA ILE A 520 10.14 -2.35 -28.12
C ILE A 520 9.59 -1.36 -29.19
N SER A 521 9.74 -1.58 -30.50
CA SER A 521 9.71 -0.44 -31.46
C SER A 521 8.56 -0.39 -32.50
N ALA A 522 7.41 -1.05 -32.30
CA ALA A 522 6.31 -0.87 -33.28
C ALA A 522 4.88 -0.99 -32.73
N LYS A 523 4.62 -1.84 -31.73
CA LYS A 523 3.23 -2.18 -31.33
C LYS A 523 2.61 -1.19 -30.33
N HIS A 524 3.41 -0.58 -29.44
CA HIS A 524 2.93 0.25 -28.33
C HIS A 524 3.50 1.69 -28.33
N ASP A 525 4.14 2.12 -29.42
CA ASP A 525 4.90 3.38 -29.52
C ASP A 525 4.05 4.61 -29.18
N ASP A 526 2.79 4.64 -29.61
CA ASP A 526 1.87 5.75 -29.36
C ASP A 526 1.65 5.94 -27.85
N LEU A 527 1.39 4.87 -27.10
CA LEU A 527 1.19 4.94 -25.66
C LEU A 527 2.47 5.22 -24.89
N ILE A 528 3.61 4.69 -25.35
CA ILE A 528 4.92 5.03 -24.78
C ILE A 528 5.16 6.54 -24.93
N SER A 529 4.80 7.13 -26.07
CA SER A 529 4.93 8.58 -26.32
C SER A 529 4.04 9.43 -25.40
N GLU A 530 2.87 8.90 -25.02
CA GLU A 530 1.92 9.52 -24.10
C GLU A 530 2.17 9.18 -22.63
N SER A 531 3.25 8.48 -22.30
CA SER A 531 3.57 8.03 -20.95
C SER A 531 4.83 8.69 -20.37
N PHE A 532 5.08 8.42 -19.09
CA PHE A 532 6.36 8.62 -18.43
C PHE A 532 6.94 7.27 -18.03
N GLU A 533 8.18 7.01 -18.41
CA GLU A 533 8.90 5.83 -17.94
C GLU A 533 9.18 5.96 -16.43
N ILE A 534 8.63 5.04 -15.64
CA ILE A 534 8.84 4.92 -14.18
C ILE A 534 10.06 4.05 -13.92
N SER A 535 10.16 2.91 -14.62
CA SER A 535 11.25 1.96 -14.50
C SER A 535 11.63 1.43 -15.87
N PRO A 536 12.93 1.34 -16.20
CA PRO A 536 13.38 0.85 -17.49
C PRO A 536 13.19 -0.66 -17.70
N GLY A 537 12.80 -1.43 -16.66
CA GLY A 537 12.47 -2.86 -16.80
C GLY A 537 13.60 -3.78 -17.25
N PRO A 538 13.34 -5.10 -17.39
CA PRO A 538 12.08 -5.68 -17.86
C PRO A 538 11.08 -6.13 -16.75
N PRO A 539 9.77 -5.89 -16.90
CA PRO A 539 9.16 -5.06 -17.94
C PRO A 539 9.41 -3.57 -17.68
N ALA A 540 9.58 -2.77 -18.74
CA ALA A 540 9.67 -1.32 -18.64
C ALA A 540 8.30 -0.79 -18.21
N VAL A 541 8.26 -0.11 -17.06
CA VAL A 541 7.02 0.36 -16.45
C VAL A 541 6.77 1.81 -16.88
N TYR A 542 5.62 2.07 -17.47
CA TYR A 542 5.21 3.38 -17.98
C TYR A 542 3.94 3.87 -17.28
N GLN A 543 3.97 5.08 -16.72
CA GLN A 543 2.78 5.78 -16.22
C GLN A 543 2.12 6.57 -17.34
N LEU A 544 0.86 6.29 -17.63
CA LEU A 544 0.11 7.03 -18.65
C LEU A 544 -0.20 8.46 -18.20
N ARG A 545 -0.15 9.41 -19.13
CA ARG A 545 -0.63 10.79 -18.95
C ARG A 545 -2.14 10.83 -19.06
N THR A 546 -2.83 10.53 -17.96
CA THR A 546 -4.28 10.55 -17.93
C THR A 546 -4.83 11.96 -17.61
N LYS A 547 -5.97 12.32 -18.22
CA LYS A 547 -6.72 13.53 -17.87
C LYS A 547 -7.84 13.14 -16.91
N GLU A 548 -7.71 13.51 -15.65
CA GLU A 548 -8.78 13.38 -14.66
C GLU A 548 -9.79 14.53 -14.85
N LYS A 549 -11.06 14.19 -14.99
CA LYS A 549 -12.18 15.14 -15.05
C LYS A 549 -13.14 14.87 -13.90
N MET A 550 -13.57 15.93 -13.23
CA MET A 550 -14.66 15.85 -12.27
C MET A 550 -16.00 15.80 -13.00
N PHE A 551 -16.88 14.88 -12.61
CA PHE A 551 -18.28 14.88 -13.03
C PHE A 551 -19.17 14.71 -11.79
N GLY A 552 -20.02 15.71 -11.52
CA GLY A 552 -20.74 15.77 -10.25
C GLY A 552 -19.79 15.70 -9.05
N THR A 553 -19.89 14.64 -8.28
CA THR A 553 -19.13 14.39 -7.05
C THR A 553 -17.98 13.40 -7.25
N LEU A 554 -17.73 12.95 -8.47
CA LEU A 554 -16.84 11.81 -8.75
C LEU A 554 -15.74 12.19 -9.74
N SER A 555 -14.64 11.47 -9.66
CA SER A 555 -13.55 11.58 -10.62
C SER A 555 -13.72 10.56 -11.75
N ARG A 556 -13.48 11.01 -12.97
CA ARG A 556 -13.43 10.16 -14.17
C ARG A 556 -12.07 10.28 -14.83
N VAL A 557 -11.50 9.14 -15.14
CA VAL A 557 -10.27 9.01 -15.94
C VAL A 557 -10.65 8.33 -17.24
N THR A 558 -10.24 8.91 -18.38
CA THR A 558 -10.53 8.34 -19.71
C THR A 558 -9.24 8.13 -20.47
N VAL A 559 -9.09 6.93 -21.03
CA VAL A 559 -7.98 6.52 -21.91
C VAL A 559 -8.59 6.09 -23.25
N GLY A 560 -8.05 6.64 -24.35
CA GLY A 560 -8.57 6.44 -25.70
C GLY A 560 -9.85 7.23 -26.00
N GLU A 561 -10.45 6.95 -27.16
CA GLU A 561 -11.65 7.62 -27.67
C GLU A 561 -12.83 6.66 -27.74
N LYS A 562 -14.00 7.12 -27.28
CA LYS A 562 -15.22 6.30 -27.23
C LYS A 562 -15.79 6.12 -28.63
N ASP A 563 -15.95 4.86 -29.06
CA ASP A 563 -16.75 4.49 -30.22
C ASP A 563 -18.16 4.11 -29.76
N GLU A 564 -19.18 4.88 -30.18
CA GLU A 564 -20.58 4.64 -29.80
C GLU A 564 -21.17 3.34 -30.37
N THR A 565 -20.52 2.74 -31.37
CA THR A 565 -20.94 1.45 -31.96
C THR A 565 -20.46 0.25 -31.16
N LYS A 566 -19.48 0.44 -30.27
CA LYS A 566 -18.92 -0.63 -29.45
C LYS A 566 -19.69 -0.79 -28.15
N ILE A 567 -19.91 -2.04 -27.78
CA ILE A 567 -20.51 -2.40 -26.49
C ILE A 567 -19.51 -2.02 -25.39
N ASN A 568 -20.00 -1.53 -24.25
CA ASN A 568 -19.18 -1.22 -23.09
C ASN A 568 -19.58 -2.11 -21.90
N LYS A 569 -18.61 -2.81 -21.33
CA LYS A 569 -18.79 -3.66 -20.13
C LYS A 569 -18.33 -2.89 -18.89
N THR A 570 -19.06 -3.05 -17.79
CA THR A 570 -18.82 -2.29 -16.55
C THR A 570 -18.55 -3.23 -15.39
N ILE A 571 -17.42 -3.05 -14.72
CA ILE A 571 -17.03 -3.79 -13.51
C ILE A 571 -16.85 -2.83 -12.33
N LEU A 572 -17.37 -3.22 -11.17
CA LEU A 572 -17.17 -2.51 -9.90
C LEU A 572 -16.25 -3.31 -9.00
N LEU A 573 -15.13 -2.72 -8.56
CA LEU A 573 -14.15 -3.37 -7.69
C LEU A 573 -14.33 -2.93 -6.25
N VAL A 574 -14.46 -3.90 -5.34
CA VAL A 574 -14.68 -3.65 -3.92
C VAL A 574 -13.85 -4.60 -3.05
N GLY A 575 -13.23 -4.09 -1.99
CA GLY A 575 -12.39 -4.87 -1.09
C GLY A 575 -11.64 -4.00 -0.08
N GLU A 576 -10.96 -4.61 0.88
CA GLU A 576 -10.19 -3.89 1.92
C GLU A 576 -9.05 -3.05 1.30
N THR A 577 -8.53 -2.08 2.06
CA THR A 577 -7.27 -1.41 1.72
C THR A 577 -6.13 -2.43 1.61
N GLY A 578 -5.30 -2.28 0.59
CA GLY A 578 -4.12 -3.14 0.40
C GLY A 578 -4.40 -4.53 -0.17
N THR A 579 -5.64 -4.86 -0.58
CA THR A 579 -5.96 -6.12 -1.28
C THR A 579 -5.57 -6.13 -2.76
N GLY A 580 -4.89 -5.10 -3.28
CA GLY A 580 -4.41 -5.09 -4.66
C GLY A 580 -5.41 -4.64 -5.72
N LYS A 581 -6.48 -3.90 -5.36
CA LYS A 581 -7.46 -3.34 -6.33
C LYS A 581 -6.80 -2.52 -7.44
N SER A 582 -5.98 -1.53 -7.10
CA SER A 582 -5.29 -0.68 -8.08
C SER A 582 -4.35 -1.48 -8.99
N THR A 583 -3.68 -2.48 -8.44
CA THR A 583 -2.82 -3.39 -9.22
C THR A 583 -3.63 -4.24 -10.18
N LEU A 584 -4.80 -4.71 -9.75
CA LEU A 584 -5.73 -5.43 -10.62
C LEU A 584 -6.29 -4.55 -11.75
N ILE A 585 -6.56 -3.26 -11.50
CA ILE A 585 -6.95 -2.30 -12.55
C ILE A 585 -5.85 -2.17 -13.59
N ASN A 586 -4.59 -1.99 -13.15
CA ASN A 586 -3.45 -1.92 -14.06
C ASN A 586 -3.29 -3.23 -14.85
N ALA A 587 -3.52 -4.39 -14.24
CA ALA A 587 -3.45 -5.67 -14.93
C ALA A 587 -4.57 -5.85 -15.96
N LEU A 588 -5.82 -5.49 -15.63
CA LEU A 588 -6.96 -5.46 -16.57
C LEU A 588 -6.71 -4.54 -17.76
N PHE A 589 -6.11 -3.38 -17.49
CA PHE A 589 -5.75 -2.41 -18.54
C PHE A 589 -4.71 -2.99 -19.52
N ASN A 590 -3.60 -3.55 -19.02
CA ASN A 590 -2.58 -4.18 -19.87
C ASN A 590 -3.15 -5.38 -20.66
N HIS A 591 -4.01 -6.18 -20.02
CA HIS A 591 -4.70 -7.27 -20.70
C HIS A 591 -5.58 -6.74 -21.84
N THR A 592 -6.39 -5.70 -21.60
CA THR A 592 -7.26 -5.06 -22.62
C THR A 592 -6.47 -4.56 -23.84
N MET A 593 -5.26 -4.08 -23.62
CA MET A 593 -4.36 -3.62 -24.69
C MET A 593 -3.62 -4.74 -25.43
N GLY A 594 -3.74 -5.99 -24.96
CA GLY A 594 -3.02 -7.12 -25.54
C GLY A 594 -1.51 -7.06 -25.31
N VAL A 595 -1.08 -6.51 -24.18
CA VAL A 595 0.32 -6.60 -23.72
C VAL A 595 0.64 -8.06 -23.42
N LYS A 596 1.75 -8.54 -23.96
CA LYS A 596 2.23 -9.91 -23.78
C LYS A 596 3.44 -9.95 -22.85
N PHE A 597 3.72 -11.13 -22.29
CA PHE A 597 4.92 -11.33 -21.49
C PHE A 597 6.17 -10.92 -22.29
N GLU A 598 6.23 -11.29 -23.56
CA GLU A 598 7.34 -11.04 -24.47
C GLU A 598 7.51 -9.55 -24.83
N ASP A 599 6.49 -8.71 -24.65
CA ASP A 599 6.56 -7.28 -24.97
C ASP A 599 7.53 -6.54 -24.02
N GLU A 600 7.77 -7.08 -22.81
CA GLU A 600 8.61 -6.48 -21.76
C GLU A 600 8.25 -5.02 -21.43
N VAL A 601 6.97 -4.67 -21.53
CA VAL A 601 6.42 -3.38 -21.11
C VAL A 601 5.27 -3.59 -20.14
N TRP A 602 5.03 -2.61 -19.29
CA TRP A 602 3.91 -2.58 -18.36
C TRP A 602 3.37 -1.16 -18.21
N PHE A 603 2.09 -0.95 -18.48
CA PHE A 603 1.46 0.37 -18.38
C PHE A 603 0.69 0.52 -17.06
N GLN A 604 0.73 1.70 -16.46
CA GLN A 604 -0.03 2.06 -15.26
C GLN A 604 -1.00 3.19 -15.59
N VAL A 605 -2.29 2.94 -15.37
CA VAL A 605 -3.36 3.96 -15.42
C VAL A 605 -3.60 4.53 -14.03
N VAL A 606 -3.51 3.69 -12.99
CA VAL A 606 -3.65 4.09 -11.59
C VAL A 606 -2.27 4.25 -10.97
N MET A 607 -1.98 5.46 -10.49
CA MET A 607 -0.78 5.73 -9.69
C MET A 607 -0.91 5.04 -8.34
N GLU A 608 -0.12 3.99 -8.12
CA GLU A 608 0.02 3.35 -6.81
C GLU A 608 0.94 4.22 -5.94
N LYS A 609 0.37 5.21 -5.23
CA LYS A 609 1.11 6.02 -4.26
C LYS A 609 1.60 5.12 -3.11
N GLU A 610 2.73 5.45 -2.46
CA GLU A 610 3.09 4.84 -1.17
C GLU A 610 2.64 5.76 -0.04
N ARG A 611 1.34 5.76 0.26
CA ARG A 611 0.89 6.00 1.65
C ARG A 611 1.05 4.70 2.45
N SER A 612 1.09 4.79 3.78
CA SER A 612 1.15 3.61 4.65
C SER A 612 0.10 2.57 4.23
N GLN A 613 0.39 1.26 4.38
CA GLN A 613 -0.59 0.20 4.08
C GLN A 613 -1.90 0.33 4.91
N THR A 614 -1.88 1.18 5.94
CA THR A 614 -3.03 1.53 6.78
C THR A 614 -3.96 2.59 6.19
N GLU A 615 -3.53 3.31 5.14
CA GLU A 615 -4.30 4.35 4.45
C GLU A 615 -4.70 3.93 3.03
N SER A 616 -5.96 4.18 2.66
CA SER A 616 -6.46 3.86 1.30
C SER A 616 -5.71 4.67 0.24
N GLN A 617 -5.16 3.97 -0.78
CA GLN A 617 -4.48 4.60 -1.92
C GLN A 617 -5.44 5.38 -2.82
N THR A 618 -6.69 4.91 -2.94
CA THR A 618 -7.79 5.63 -3.59
C THR A 618 -8.56 6.41 -2.51
N SER A 619 -8.62 7.74 -2.62
CA SER A 619 -9.28 8.60 -1.62
C SER A 619 -10.78 8.81 -1.86
N ASP A 620 -11.27 8.49 -3.05
CA ASP A 620 -12.68 8.60 -3.44
C ASP A 620 -13.03 7.55 -4.50
N VAL A 621 -14.30 7.43 -4.90
CA VAL A 621 -14.72 6.53 -5.99
C VAL A 621 -14.28 7.12 -7.34
N ILE A 622 -13.54 6.35 -8.13
CA ILE A 622 -13.00 6.78 -9.45
C ILE A 622 -13.54 5.88 -10.55
N VAL A 623 -14.01 6.48 -11.65
CA VAL A 623 -14.47 5.74 -12.83
C VAL A 623 -13.40 5.80 -13.92
N TYR A 624 -12.86 4.65 -14.31
CA TYR A 624 -11.92 4.50 -15.40
C TYR A 624 -12.65 4.04 -16.66
N HIS A 625 -12.58 4.85 -17.70
CA HIS A 625 -13.06 4.52 -19.04
C HIS A 625 -11.87 4.13 -19.92
N ILE A 626 -11.89 2.91 -20.45
CA ILE A 626 -10.86 2.35 -21.33
C ILE A 626 -11.52 2.08 -22.69
N PHE A 627 -11.20 2.92 -23.67
CA PHE A 627 -11.79 2.91 -25.01
C PHE A 627 -10.71 2.80 -26.10
N GLY A 628 -11.11 2.40 -27.31
CA GLY A 628 -10.23 2.40 -28.48
C GLY A 628 -9.26 1.22 -28.55
N PHE A 629 -9.46 0.21 -27.71
CA PHE A 629 -8.70 -1.05 -27.69
C PHE A 629 -9.56 -2.26 -28.05
N GLU A 630 -10.78 -2.02 -28.54
CA GLU A 630 -11.70 -3.07 -28.96
C GLU A 630 -11.12 -3.82 -30.16
N GLY A 631 -11.05 -5.15 -30.08
CA GLY A 631 -10.45 -6.01 -31.10
C GLY A 631 -8.97 -6.34 -30.87
N GLN A 632 -8.35 -5.86 -29.77
CA GLN A 632 -7.06 -6.38 -29.31
C GLN A 632 -7.26 -7.73 -28.61
N THR A 633 -7.59 -7.71 -27.32
CA THR A 633 -8.00 -8.91 -26.56
C THR A 633 -9.50 -8.95 -26.31
N LEU A 634 -10.14 -7.79 -26.14
CA LEU A 634 -11.57 -7.70 -25.82
C LEU A 634 -12.38 -7.22 -27.02
N PRO A 635 -13.58 -7.79 -27.29
CA PRO A 635 -14.46 -7.30 -28.36
C PRO A 635 -15.26 -6.04 -27.97
N TYR A 636 -15.10 -5.54 -26.73
CA TYR A 636 -15.88 -4.46 -26.12
C TYR A 636 -14.98 -3.47 -25.37
N SER A 637 -15.50 -2.26 -25.14
CA SER A 637 -14.91 -1.26 -24.25
C SER A 637 -15.07 -1.65 -22.77
N LEU A 638 -14.18 -1.17 -21.90
CA LEU A 638 -14.21 -1.49 -20.48
C LEU A 638 -14.35 -0.23 -19.61
N THR A 639 -15.32 -0.26 -18.70
CA THR A 639 -15.49 0.71 -17.62
C THR A 639 -15.22 0.05 -16.28
N ILE A 640 -14.28 0.57 -15.50
CA ILE A 640 -13.93 0.07 -14.18
C ILE A 640 -14.26 1.12 -13.13
N ILE A 641 -15.09 0.76 -12.15
CA ILE A 641 -15.40 1.60 -11.00
C ILE A 641 -14.50 1.14 -9.84
N ASP A 642 -13.53 1.97 -9.47
CA ASP A 642 -12.66 1.74 -8.33
C ASP A 642 -13.25 2.37 -7.07
N THR A 643 -13.17 1.64 -5.96
CA THR A 643 -13.64 2.13 -4.66
C THR A 643 -12.48 2.20 -3.67
N PRO A 644 -12.48 3.18 -2.74
CA PRO A 644 -11.59 3.17 -1.59
C PRO A 644 -11.70 1.84 -0.81
N GLY A 645 -10.65 1.49 -0.07
CA GLY A 645 -10.69 0.27 0.74
C GLY A 645 -11.72 0.34 1.86
N PHE A 646 -12.77 -0.49 1.78
CA PHE A 646 -13.79 -0.59 2.83
C PHE A 646 -13.19 -1.07 4.16
N GLY A 647 -13.74 -0.58 5.28
CA GLY A 647 -13.27 -0.94 6.62
C GLY A 647 -11.84 -0.49 6.91
N SER A 648 -11.41 0.67 6.38
CA SER A 648 -10.10 1.29 6.63
C SER A 648 -9.91 1.68 8.11
N THR A 649 -8.68 2.01 8.52
CA THR A 649 -8.37 2.49 9.90
C THR A 649 -9.05 3.82 10.25
N ARG A 650 -9.71 4.46 9.28
CA ARG A 650 -10.36 5.78 9.42
C ARG A 650 -11.84 5.68 9.83
N GLY A 651 -12.37 4.47 9.95
CA GLY A 651 -13.64 4.17 10.63
C GLY A 651 -14.88 4.12 9.73
N SER A 652 -16.02 3.74 10.32
CA SER A 652 -17.29 3.48 9.62
C SER A 652 -17.92 4.69 8.92
N GLN A 653 -17.44 5.91 9.19
CA GLN A 653 -17.90 7.14 8.54
C GLN A 653 -17.42 7.24 7.08
N GLU A 654 -16.21 6.75 6.76
CA GLU A 654 -15.73 6.71 5.37
C GLU A 654 -16.56 5.74 4.52
N ASP A 655 -16.94 4.57 5.06
CA ASP A 655 -17.75 3.60 4.34
C ASP A 655 -19.15 4.14 4.00
N VAL A 656 -19.70 5.00 4.87
CA VAL A 656 -20.94 5.75 4.59
C VAL A 656 -20.73 6.73 3.43
N LEU A 657 -19.59 7.41 3.37
CA LEU A 657 -19.25 8.31 2.27
C LEU A 657 -19.10 7.54 0.96
N VAL A 658 -18.39 6.41 0.93
CA VAL A 658 -18.25 5.57 -0.27
C VAL A 658 -19.61 5.09 -0.77
N SER A 659 -20.48 4.65 0.14
CA SER A 659 -21.86 4.26 -0.17
C SER A 659 -22.66 5.40 -0.80
N GLN A 660 -22.48 6.63 -0.30
CA GLN A 660 -23.10 7.83 -0.84
C GLN A 660 -22.56 8.17 -2.24
N ARG A 661 -21.24 8.04 -2.47
CA ARG A 661 -20.59 8.28 -3.76
C ARG A 661 -21.07 7.29 -4.82
N LEU A 662 -21.20 6.01 -4.47
CA LEU A 662 -21.79 4.99 -5.34
C LEU A 662 -23.27 5.28 -5.63
N PHE A 663 -24.03 5.72 -4.63
CA PHE A 663 -25.41 6.14 -4.85
C PHE A 663 -25.51 7.32 -5.83
N ASP A 664 -24.61 8.31 -5.70
CA ASP A 664 -24.52 9.44 -6.61
C ASP A 664 -24.15 9.00 -8.03
N LEU A 665 -23.23 8.05 -8.17
CA LEU A 665 -22.85 7.45 -9.46
C LEU A 665 -24.05 6.78 -10.15
N PHE A 666 -24.83 5.99 -9.42
CA PHE A 666 -25.89 5.17 -10.01
C PHE A 666 -27.15 5.95 -10.37
N ARG A 667 -27.36 7.11 -9.74
CA ARG A 667 -28.53 7.96 -9.98
C ARG A 667 -28.29 9.11 -10.96
N SER A 668 -27.03 9.48 -11.20
CA SER A 668 -26.65 10.58 -12.09
C SER A 668 -26.98 10.24 -13.55
N GLU A 669 -27.52 11.18 -14.32
CA GLU A 669 -27.82 10.99 -15.76
C GLU A 669 -26.56 10.70 -16.60
N GLU A 670 -25.42 11.28 -16.22
CA GLU A 670 -24.11 10.99 -16.83
C GLU A 670 -23.36 9.84 -16.14
N GLY A 671 -24.04 9.13 -15.23
CA GLY A 671 -23.49 8.12 -14.34
C GLY A 671 -23.45 6.71 -14.95
N VAL A 672 -23.49 5.70 -14.07
CA VAL A 672 -23.52 4.28 -14.47
C VAL A 672 -24.88 3.71 -14.14
N HIS A 673 -25.57 3.16 -15.14
CA HIS A 673 -26.92 2.61 -14.97
C HIS A 673 -26.98 1.09 -15.02
N GLU A 674 -25.89 0.45 -15.44
CA GLU A 674 -25.79 -1.00 -15.66
C GLU A 674 -24.41 -1.51 -15.23
N ILE A 675 -24.37 -2.67 -14.58
CA ILE A 675 -23.13 -3.35 -14.18
C ILE A 675 -23.14 -4.79 -14.69
N HIS A 676 -21.98 -5.25 -15.14
CA HIS A 676 -21.77 -6.61 -15.62
C HIS A 676 -21.14 -7.50 -14.56
N ALA A 677 -20.25 -6.95 -13.72
CA ALA A 677 -19.70 -7.68 -12.58
C ALA A 677 -19.42 -6.77 -11.38
N VAL A 678 -19.54 -7.33 -10.19
CA VAL A 678 -19.03 -6.77 -8.93
C VAL A 678 -17.93 -7.70 -8.43
N GLY A 679 -16.69 -7.22 -8.48
CA GLY A 679 -15.51 -7.97 -8.07
C GLY A 679 -15.18 -7.77 -6.59
N LEU A 680 -15.28 -8.83 -5.80
CA LEU A 680 -14.83 -8.86 -4.41
C LEU A 680 -13.34 -9.17 -4.35
N VAL A 681 -12.52 -8.15 -4.14
CA VAL A 681 -11.06 -8.24 -4.21
C VAL A 681 -10.45 -8.64 -2.86
N MET A 682 -9.84 -9.82 -2.81
CA MET A 682 -9.33 -10.47 -1.59
C MET A 682 -7.91 -11.01 -1.81
N LYS A 683 -7.10 -11.18 -0.76
CA LYS A 683 -5.77 -11.84 -0.88
C LYS A 683 -5.89 -13.36 -0.74
N ALA A 684 -5.07 -14.12 -1.47
CA ALA A 684 -5.02 -15.58 -1.37
C ALA A 684 -4.55 -16.09 0.00
N SER A 685 -3.69 -15.32 0.69
CA SER A 685 -3.18 -15.64 2.04
C SER A 685 -4.23 -15.47 3.15
N MET A 686 -5.47 -15.10 2.80
CA MET A 686 -6.49 -14.78 3.77
C MET A 686 -7.15 -16.06 4.28
N ASN A 687 -6.84 -16.42 5.53
CA ASN A 687 -7.18 -17.73 6.08
C ASN A 687 -8.49 -17.76 6.89
N ARG A 688 -9.05 -16.60 7.26
CA ARG A 688 -10.30 -16.48 8.05
C ARG A 688 -11.02 -15.17 7.74
N VAL A 689 -12.36 -15.19 7.68
CA VAL A 689 -13.18 -13.97 7.76
C VAL A 689 -13.20 -13.54 9.22
N ASN A 690 -12.37 -12.58 9.61
CA ASN A 690 -12.53 -11.92 10.91
C ASN A 690 -13.76 -10.98 10.88
N GLU A 691 -14.19 -10.46 12.03
CA GLU A 691 -15.35 -9.55 12.13
C GLU A 691 -15.25 -8.37 11.17
N ARG A 692 -14.02 -7.90 10.88
CA ARG A 692 -13.75 -6.80 9.96
C ARG A 692 -14.08 -7.14 8.50
N LEU A 693 -13.68 -8.31 8.00
CA LEU A 693 -14.02 -8.74 6.64
C LEU A 693 -15.51 -9.02 6.47
N LYS A 694 -16.15 -9.60 7.50
CA LYS A 694 -17.60 -9.78 7.52
C LYS A 694 -18.31 -8.44 7.43
N TYR A 695 -17.85 -7.45 8.20
CA TYR A 695 -18.35 -6.08 8.11
C TYR A 695 -18.20 -5.48 6.71
N ILE A 696 -17.03 -5.66 6.08
CA ILE A 696 -16.78 -5.17 4.72
C ILE A 696 -17.78 -5.81 3.75
N PHE A 697 -17.91 -7.13 3.74
CA PHE A 697 -18.86 -7.78 2.83
C PHE A 697 -20.30 -7.40 3.12
N ASP A 698 -20.74 -7.40 4.38
CA ASP A 698 -22.10 -6.98 4.72
C ASP A 698 -22.38 -5.53 4.30
N SER A 699 -21.39 -4.63 4.44
CA SER A 699 -21.52 -3.23 4.00
C SER A 699 -21.67 -3.12 2.50
N VAL A 700 -20.85 -3.85 1.74
CA VAL A 700 -20.86 -3.85 0.27
C VAL A 700 -22.13 -4.49 -0.26
N MET A 701 -22.51 -5.66 0.25
CA MET A 701 -23.75 -6.35 -0.13
C MET A 701 -24.99 -5.54 0.21
N SER A 702 -24.93 -4.70 1.25
CA SER A 702 -26.06 -3.86 1.64
C SER A 702 -26.42 -2.77 0.63
N LEU A 703 -25.50 -2.46 -0.29
CA LEU A 703 -25.71 -1.48 -1.35
C LEU A 703 -26.61 -2.01 -2.46
N PHE A 704 -26.54 -3.31 -2.72
CA PHE A 704 -27.08 -3.92 -3.93
C PHE A 704 -28.47 -4.52 -3.74
N GLY A 705 -29.24 -4.55 -4.83
CA GLY A 705 -30.45 -5.36 -4.92
C GLY A 705 -30.15 -6.85 -5.06
N LYS A 706 -31.13 -7.71 -4.74
CA LYS A 706 -31.01 -9.17 -4.89
C LYS A 706 -30.76 -9.63 -6.32
N ASP A 707 -31.11 -8.80 -7.30
CA ASP A 707 -30.89 -9.01 -8.73
C ASP A 707 -29.40 -9.02 -9.13
N LEU A 708 -28.50 -8.50 -8.29
CA LEU A 708 -27.05 -8.51 -8.56
C LEU A 708 -26.29 -9.74 -8.04
N GLU A 709 -26.95 -10.66 -7.32
CA GLU A 709 -26.30 -11.84 -6.72
C GLU A 709 -25.45 -12.64 -7.73
N LYS A 710 -25.98 -12.83 -8.95
CA LYS A 710 -25.32 -13.60 -10.02
C LYS A 710 -24.17 -12.87 -10.71
N ASN A 711 -23.99 -11.58 -10.45
CA ASN A 711 -22.93 -10.75 -11.05
C ASN A 711 -21.80 -10.47 -10.05
N ILE A 712 -21.91 -10.96 -8.80
CA ILE A 712 -20.88 -10.80 -7.78
C ILE A 712 -19.90 -11.98 -7.88
N VAL A 713 -18.61 -11.70 -8.07
CA VAL A 713 -17.55 -12.72 -8.24
C VAL A 713 -16.37 -12.42 -7.32
N ALA A 714 -15.60 -13.45 -6.96
CA ALA A 714 -14.40 -13.28 -6.14
C ALA A 714 -13.16 -13.06 -7.03
N LEU A 715 -12.38 -12.01 -6.72
CA LEU A 715 -11.13 -11.67 -7.41
C LEU A 715 -9.97 -11.83 -6.42
N ILE A 716 -9.24 -12.94 -6.53
CA ILE A 716 -8.23 -13.36 -5.55
C ILE A 716 -6.85 -12.92 -6.02
N THR A 717 -6.24 -12.03 -5.27
CA THR A 717 -4.94 -11.40 -5.53
C THR A 717 -3.82 -12.07 -4.72
N HIS A 718 -2.56 -11.84 -5.10
CA HIS A 718 -1.39 -12.50 -4.49
C HIS A 718 -1.52 -14.04 -4.49
N SER A 719 -2.17 -14.58 -5.52
CA SER A 719 -2.34 -16.02 -5.70
C SER A 719 -1.06 -16.64 -6.24
N ASN A 720 -0.76 -17.87 -5.84
CA ASN A 720 0.30 -18.67 -6.42
C ASN A 720 -0.23 -19.63 -7.51
N GLY A 721 -1.46 -19.40 -7.99
CA GLY A 721 -2.14 -20.25 -8.98
C GLY A 721 -2.86 -21.47 -8.40
N ASN A 722 -2.68 -21.78 -7.12
CA ASN A 722 -3.41 -22.88 -6.49
C ASN A 722 -4.85 -22.49 -6.14
N PRO A 723 -5.79 -23.46 -6.07
CA PRO A 723 -7.15 -23.23 -5.61
C PRO A 723 -7.18 -22.51 -4.25
N PRO A 724 -7.92 -21.39 -4.10
CA PRO A 724 -7.90 -20.56 -2.90
C PRO A 724 -8.84 -21.13 -1.83
N ILE A 725 -8.58 -22.37 -1.38
CA ILE A 725 -9.49 -23.17 -0.52
C ILE A 725 -9.92 -22.39 0.72
N ASN A 726 -8.96 -21.76 1.41
CA ASN A 726 -9.25 -21.02 2.64
C ASN A 726 -10.20 -19.83 2.39
N VAL A 727 -10.02 -19.12 1.27
CA VAL A 727 -10.86 -17.98 0.91
C VAL A 727 -12.26 -18.43 0.52
N LEU A 728 -12.39 -19.54 -0.23
CA LEU A 728 -13.68 -20.09 -0.62
C LEU A 728 -14.47 -20.59 0.60
N GLN A 729 -13.82 -21.32 1.51
CA GLN A 729 -14.42 -21.75 2.77
C GLN A 729 -14.82 -20.55 3.63
N ALA A 730 -14.00 -19.50 3.64
CA ALA A 730 -14.28 -18.26 4.35
C ALA A 730 -15.54 -17.55 3.79
N LEU A 731 -15.69 -17.47 2.47
CA LEU A 731 -16.89 -16.93 1.81
C LEU A 731 -18.14 -17.78 2.12
N GLU A 732 -18.01 -19.10 2.09
CA GLU A 732 -19.10 -20.04 2.38
C GLU A 732 -19.53 -19.95 3.85
N ALA A 733 -18.58 -19.98 4.80
CA ALA A 733 -18.85 -19.85 6.23
C ALA A 733 -19.49 -18.49 6.60
N ALA A 734 -19.12 -17.43 5.88
CA ALA A 734 -19.74 -16.11 6.03
C ALA A 734 -21.10 -15.99 5.34
N GLY A 735 -21.52 -17.00 4.55
CA GLY A 735 -22.78 -16.99 3.82
C GLY A 735 -22.86 -15.88 2.78
N ILE A 736 -21.73 -15.55 2.12
CA ILE A 736 -21.68 -14.46 1.14
C ILE A 736 -22.43 -14.87 -0.13
N GLN A 737 -23.44 -14.07 -0.48
CA GLN A 737 -24.21 -14.23 -1.71
C GLN A 737 -23.38 -13.74 -2.90
N CYS A 738 -22.97 -14.68 -3.75
CA CYS A 738 -22.19 -14.44 -4.94
C CYS A 738 -22.57 -15.44 -6.03
N ALA A 739 -22.12 -15.19 -7.25
CA ALA A 739 -22.29 -16.07 -8.38
C ALA A 739 -21.72 -17.44 -8.05
N LYS A 740 -22.46 -18.50 -8.42
CA LYS A 740 -22.05 -19.87 -8.22
C LYS A 740 -21.93 -20.61 -9.53
N ASP A 741 -20.95 -21.49 -9.62
CA ASP A 741 -20.75 -22.38 -10.75
C ASP A 741 -21.72 -23.58 -10.72
N GLU A 742 -21.59 -24.48 -11.69
CA GLU A 742 -22.41 -25.70 -11.81
C GLU A 742 -22.23 -26.67 -10.61
N LYS A 743 -21.12 -26.54 -9.88
CA LYS A 743 -20.81 -27.32 -8.66
C LYS A 743 -21.29 -26.61 -7.39
N ASN A 744 -22.05 -25.51 -7.53
CA ASN A 744 -22.54 -24.69 -6.42
C ASN A 744 -21.41 -24.05 -5.59
N GLN A 745 -20.22 -23.85 -6.18
CA GLN A 745 -19.09 -23.15 -5.57
C GLN A 745 -19.05 -21.68 -6.02
N PRO A 746 -18.56 -20.75 -5.18
CA PRO A 746 -18.37 -19.36 -5.58
C PRO A 746 -17.52 -19.24 -6.85
N VAL A 747 -17.95 -18.42 -7.82
CA VAL A 747 -17.15 -18.11 -9.01
C VAL A 747 -15.98 -17.21 -8.59
N TYR A 748 -14.76 -17.62 -8.94
CA TYR A 748 -13.54 -16.90 -8.58
C TYR A 748 -12.51 -16.84 -9.72
N PHE A 749 -11.64 -15.83 -9.64
CA PHE A 749 -10.52 -15.63 -10.56
C PHE A 749 -9.23 -15.34 -9.77
N LEU A 750 -8.09 -15.83 -10.26
CA LEU A 750 -6.81 -15.77 -9.55
C LEU A 750 -5.83 -14.82 -10.24
N PHE A 751 -5.14 -13.99 -9.45
CA PHE A 751 -4.16 -13.03 -9.91
C PHE A 751 -2.96 -12.99 -8.96
N ASP A 752 -1.73 -13.08 -9.48
CA ASP A 752 -0.53 -12.90 -8.65
C ASP A 752 -0.28 -11.43 -8.30
N ASN A 753 -0.68 -10.52 -9.19
CA ASN A 753 -0.43 -9.07 -9.13
C ASN A 753 1.06 -8.67 -9.17
N GLN A 754 1.97 -9.58 -9.55
CA GLN A 754 3.42 -9.34 -9.63
C GLN A 754 3.92 -9.03 -11.05
N GLN A 755 3.03 -8.75 -12.01
CA GLN A 755 3.41 -8.60 -13.43
C GLN A 755 4.29 -7.36 -13.70
N LYS A 756 4.20 -6.33 -12.85
CA LYS A 756 5.05 -5.12 -12.92
C LYS A 756 6.46 -5.32 -12.35
N THR A 757 6.67 -6.38 -11.58
CA THR A 757 7.91 -6.59 -10.81
C THR A 757 9.05 -6.86 -11.76
N GLN A 758 10.23 -6.34 -11.45
CA GLN A 758 11.40 -6.55 -12.27
C GLN A 758 11.67 -8.06 -12.38
N ARG A 759 11.70 -8.56 -13.61
CA ARG A 759 11.97 -9.97 -13.88
C ARG A 759 13.42 -10.23 -13.52
N GLY A 760 13.65 -11.27 -12.72
CA GLY A 760 15.00 -11.69 -12.38
C GLY A 760 15.77 -12.14 -13.62
N SER A 761 17.08 -11.98 -13.59
CA SER A 761 17.96 -12.33 -14.71
C SER A 761 18.16 -13.84 -14.90
N THR A 762 17.86 -14.65 -13.87
CA THR A 762 18.00 -16.11 -13.89
C THR A 762 16.84 -16.79 -14.62
N GLU A 763 17.10 -17.95 -15.21
CA GLU A 763 16.08 -18.76 -15.91
C GLU A 763 14.95 -19.18 -14.96
N ILE A 764 15.27 -19.52 -13.72
CA ILE A 764 14.28 -19.85 -12.68
C ILE A 764 13.35 -18.66 -12.38
N ASN A 765 13.90 -17.44 -12.26
CA ASN A 765 13.08 -16.25 -12.03
C ASN A 765 12.24 -15.92 -13.26
N LYS A 766 12.76 -16.12 -14.48
CA LYS A 766 11.97 -15.97 -15.71
C LYS A 766 10.85 -16.99 -15.80
N ILE A 767 11.10 -18.25 -15.43
CA ILE A 767 10.09 -19.32 -15.36
C ILE A 767 9.03 -18.95 -14.32
N GLY A 768 9.43 -18.49 -13.13
CA GLY A 768 8.50 -18.05 -12.08
C GLY A 768 7.66 -16.85 -12.51
N SER A 769 8.29 -15.80 -13.08
CA SER A 769 7.58 -14.63 -13.61
C SER A 769 6.69 -14.97 -14.79
N LYS A 770 7.11 -15.89 -15.68
CA LYS A 770 6.32 -16.37 -16.81
C LYS A 770 5.13 -17.20 -16.32
N TYR A 771 5.34 -18.11 -15.37
CA TYR A 771 4.27 -18.86 -14.74
C TYR A 771 3.23 -17.92 -14.10
N SER A 772 3.70 -16.94 -13.32
CA SER A 772 2.86 -15.89 -12.71
C SER A 772 2.04 -15.13 -13.74
N TRP A 773 2.68 -14.73 -14.83
CA TRP A 773 2.04 -14.05 -15.95
C TRP A 773 1.00 -14.94 -16.63
N ASP A 774 1.37 -16.16 -16.99
CA ASP A 774 0.57 -17.09 -17.77
C ASP A 774 -0.71 -17.46 -17.03
N PHE A 775 -0.63 -17.88 -15.76
CA PHE A 775 -1.85 -18.22 -15.00
C PHE A 775 -2.71 -16.97 -14.77
N SER A 776 -2.12 -15.82 -14.45
CA SER A 776 -2.90 -14.61 -14.24
C SER A 776 -3.59 -14.17 -15.53
N ASN A 777 -2.93 -14.32 -16.69
CA ASN A 777 -3.49 -13.98 -17.99
C ASN A 777 -4.56 -14.98 -18.44
N GLU A 778 -4.41 -16.26 -18.11
CA GLU A 778 -5.46 -17.28 -18.27
C GLU A 778 -6.72 -16.88 -17.47
N HIS A 779 -6.55 -16.56 -16.18
CA HIS A 779 -7.66 -16.13 -15.34
C HIS A 779 -8.24 -14.75 -15.72
N MET A 780 -7.44 -13.86 -16.32
CA MET A 780 -7.95 -12.64 -16.96
C MET A 780 -8.87 -12.97 -18.14
N GLY A 781 -8.46 -13.91 -19.00
CA GLY A 781 -9.28 -14.44 -20.09
C GLY A 781 -10.61 -15.00 -19.57
N CYS A 782 -10.55 -15.84 -18.52
CA CYS A 782 -11.75 -16.38 -17.88
C CYS A 782 -12.67 -15.26 -17.30
N LEU A 783 -12.10 -14.21 -16.70
CA LEU A 783 -12.87 -13.07 -16.19
C LEU A 783 -13.52 -12.29 -17.33
N THR A 784 -12.83 -12.10 -18.44
CA THR A 784 -13.34 -11.36 -19.60
C THR A 784 -14.40 -12.16 -20.36
N ASP A 785 -14.27 -13.48 -20.43
CA ASP A 785 -15.29 -14.38 -20.94
C ASP A 785 -16.54 -14.35 -20.07
N PHE A 786 -16.35 -14.32 -18.74
CA PHE A 786 -17.45 -14.12 -17.81
C PHE A 786 -18.16 -12.78 -18.07
N LEU A 787 -17.42 -11.68 -18.26
CA LEU A 787 -17.99 -10.36 -18.55
C LEU A 787 -18.72 -10.31 -19.91
N GLU A 788 -18.21 -11.03 -20.91
CA GLU A 788 -18.83 -11.12 -22.23
C GLU A 788 -20.20 -11.81 -22.13
N ASN A 789 -20.23 -12.97 -21.49
CA ASN A 789 -21.41 -13.83 -21.34
C ASN A 789 -22.37 -13.39 -20.24
N SER A 790 -21.94 -12.51 -19.34
CA SER A 790 -22.79 -11.96 -18.28
C SER A 790 -23.80 -10.97 -18.85
N ASN A 791 -25.06 -11.18 -18.47
CA ASN A 791 -26.11 -10.19 -18.70
C ASN A 791 -25.84 -8.94 -17.86
N SER A 792 -25.97 -7.77 -18.48
CA SER A 792 -25.95 -6.51 -17.74
C SER A 792 -27.13 -6.47 -16.76
N GLN A 793 -26.87 -5.99 -15.55
CA GLN A 793 -27.92 -5.78 -14.54
C GLN A 793 -28.21 -4.28 -14.41
N PRO A 794 -29.45 -3.86 -14.72
CA PRO A 794 -29.88 -2.49 -14.46
C PRO A 794 -29.86 -2.18 -12.96
N LEU A 795 -29.32 -1.03 -12.58
CA LEU A 795 -29.16 -0.65 -11.17
C LEU A 795 -30.43 -0.05 -10.54
N ILE A 796 -31.60 -0.24 -11.15
CA ILE A 796 -32.87 0.33 -10.67
C ILE A 796 -33.20 -0.18 -9.26
N THR A 797 -33.09 -1.48 -9.02
CA THR A 797 -33.34 -2.10 -7.70
C THR A 797 -32.33 -1.60 -6.68
N THR A 798 -31.05 -1.56 -7.04
CA THR A 798 -29.94 -1.00 -6.21
C THR A 798 -30.22 0.45 -5.81
N VAL A 799 -30.65 1.29 -6.75
CA VAL A 799 -31.05 2.69 -6.47
C VAL A 799 -32.29 2.73 -5.55
N GLU A 800 -33.26 1.83 -5.70
CA GLU A 800 -34.39 1.71 -4.77
C GLU A 800 -33.95 1.31 -3.35
N VAL A 801 -33.02 0.35 -3.23
CA VAL A 801 -32.43 -0.09 -1.96
C VAL A 801 -31.81 1.10 -1.23
N LEU A 802 -30.94 1.85 -1.91
CA LEU A 802 -30.24 3.00 -1.34
C LEU A 802 -31.22 4.12 -0.93
N LYS A 803 -32.21 4.45 -1.79
CA LYS A 803 -33.29 5.40 -1.44
C LYS A 803 -34.09 4.94 -0.22
N LYS A 804 -34.37 3.63 -0.09
CA LYS A 804 -35.12 3.08 1.04
C LYS A 804 -34.34 3.13 2.34
N ARG A 805 -33.02 2.92 2.31
CA ARG A 805 -32.14 3.09 3.48
C ARG A 805 -32.11 4.54 3.96
N ILE A 806 -31.99 5.51 3.04
CA ILE A 806 -32.07 6.94 3.37
C ILE A 806 -33.41 7.27 4.04
N ARG A 807 -34.51 6.78 3.47
CA ARG A 807 -35.86 6.97 4.04
C ARG A 807 -36.02 6.30 5.40
N LEU A 808 -35.47 5.10 5.61
CA LEU A 808 -35.51 4.41 6.90
C LEU A 808 -34.78 5.25 7.96
N LYS A 809 -33.54 5.68 7.67
CA LYS A 809 -32.75 6.52 8.57
C LYS A 809 -33.50 7.80 8.96
N ALA A 810 -34.00 8.53 7.96
CA ALA A 810 -34.75 9.77 8.17
C ALA A 810 -36.05 9.54 8.96
N CYS A 811 -36.77 8.46 8.66
CA CYS A 811 -37.95 8.05 9.41
C CYS A 811 -37.61 7.72 10.87
N THR A 812 -36.60 6.88 11.12
CA THR A 812 -36.17 6.52 12.48
C THR A 812 -35.71 7.74 13.29
N GLN A 813 -35.03 8.71 12.68
CA GLN A 813 -34.63 9.95 13.35
C GLN A 813 -35.84 10.83 13.71
N ASN A 814 -36.75 11.04 12.75
CA ASN A 814 -37.99 11.77 13.00
C ASN A 814 -38.84 11.09 14.09
N LEU A 815 -38.89 9.75 14.07
CA LEU A 815 -39.56 8.94 15.08
C LEU A 815 -38.96 9.13 16.48
N GLN A 816 -37.63 9.12 16.60
CA GLN A 816 -36.94 9.37 17.86
C GLN A 816 -37.30 10.75 18.43
N GLU A 817 -37.31 11.79 17.59
CA GLU A 817 -37.68 13.15 18.00
C GLU A 817 -39.16 13.25 18.42
N ARG A 818 -40.06 12.58 17.69
CA ARG A 818 -41.49 12.55 18.00
C ARG A 818 -41.81 11.76 19.27
N ILE A 819 -41.16 10.62 19.47
CA ILE A 819 -41.28 9.82 20.70
C ILE A 819 -40.79 10.64 21.89
N LYS A 820 -39.65 11.33 21.75
CA LYS A 820 -39.16 12.25 22.79
C LYS A 820 -40.16 13.38 23.10
N LEU A 821 -40.76 13.98 22.07
CA LEU A 821 -41.81 14.99 22.23
C LEU A 821 -43.04 14.44 22.97
N ILE A 822 -43.49 13.24 22.59
CA ILE A 822 -44.61 12.55 23.23
C ILE A 822 -44.29 12.23 24.70
N GLU A 823 -43.13 11.68 25.00
CA GLU A 823 -42.69 11.33 26.36
C GLU A 823 -42.58 12.58 27.25
N LEU A 824 -42.09 13.70 26.71
CA LEU A 824 -42.07 14.99 27.42
C LEU A 824 -43.49 15.53 27.66
N LYS A 825 -44.39 15.44 26.67
CA LYS A 825 -45.80 15.84 26.84
C LYS A 825 -46.53 14.97 27.85
N GLN A 826 -46.28 13.66 27.87
CA GLN A 826 -46.82 12.75 28.89
C GLN A 826 -46.29 13.13 30.28
N THR A 827 -45.04 13.56 30.39
CA THR A 827 -44.48 14.08 31.65
C THR A 827 -45.16 15.38 32.08
N GLU A 828 -45.38 16.34 31.17
CA GLU A 828 -46.15 17.57 31.43
C GLU A 828 -47.57 17.23 31.92
N ILE A 829 -48.27 16.32 31.23
CA ILE A 829 -49.61 15.84 31.62
C ILE A 829 -49.57 15.21 33.01
N LYS A 830 -48.58 14.36 33.29
CA LYS A 830 -48.44 13.70 34.60
C LYS A 830 -48.20 14.71 35.72
N GLN A 831 -47.35 15.71 35.51
CA GLN A 831 -47.14 16.81 36.46
C GLN A 831 -48.44 17.56 36.75
N ILE A 832 -49.25 17.81 35.72
CA ILE A 832 -50.57 18.43 35.86
C ILE A 832 -51.53 17.51 36.63
N GLN A 833 -51.59 16.22 36.32
CA GLN A 833 -52.45 15.24 37.01
C GLN A 833 -52.08 15.07 38.49
N GLU A 834 -50.78 14.99 38.80
CA GLU A 834 -50.26 14.91 40.16
C GLU A 834 -50.59 16.19 40.95
N ALA A 835 -50.44 17.37 40.32
CA ALA A 835 -50.84 18.63 40.94
C ALA A 835 -52.36 18.70 41.19
N LEU A 836 -53.18 18.28 40.22
CA LEU A 836 -54.64 18.24 40.37
C LEU A 836 -55.07 17.29 41.50
N SER A 837 -54.45 16.11 41.60
CA SER A 837 -54.72 15.13 42.65
C SER A 837 -54.30 15.64 44.03
N LYS A 838 -53.15 16.33 44.12
CA LYS A 838 -52.60 16.83 45.40
C LYS A 838 -53.38 18.02 45.95
N HIS A 839 -53.92 18.86 45.07
CA HIS A 839 -54.61 20.10 45.44
C HIS A 839 -56.14 20.00 45.41
N GLU A 840 -56.71 18.79 45.32
CA GLU A 840 -58.15 18.53 45.19
C GLU A 840 -59.02 19.18 46.30
N GLU A 841 -58.51 19.21 47.54
CA GLU A 841 -59.19 19.85 48.70
C GLU A 841 -58.96 21.38 48.77
N GLU A 842 -57.83 21.88 48.26
CA GLU A 842 -57.51 23.31 48.17
C GLU A 842 -58.24 24.00 47.02
N MET A 843 -58.55 23.25 45.95
CA MET A 843 -59.39 23.67 44.82
C MET A 843 -60.81 24.03 45.26
N LYS A 844 -61.31 23.51 46.39
CA LYS A 844 -62.63 23.86 46.96
C LYS A 844 -62.62 25.18 47.74
N LYS A 845 -61.44 25.74 48.07
CA LYS A 845 -61.30 26.87 49.01
C LYS A 845 -60.60 28.11 48.42
N SER A 846 -59.90 28.03 47.28
CA SER A 846 -59.19 29.18 46.70
C SER A 846 -59.22 29.22 45.17
N GLU A 847 -59.34 30.44 44.61
CA GLU A 847 -59.59 30.71 43.19
C GLU A 847 -58.31 30.94 42.35
N LYS A 848 -57.10 30.86 42.93
CA LYS A 848 -55.83 31.19 42.23
C LYS A 848 -54.68 30.26 42.60
N LEU A 849 -54.82 28.98 42.30
CA LEU A 849 -53.71 28.02 42.40
C LEU A 849 -52.82 28.11 41.13
N THR A 850 -51.52 28.29 41.32
CA THR A 850 -50.50 28.25 40.25
C THR A 850 -49.64 27.01 40.38
N VAL A 851 -49.51 26.22 39.31
CA VAL A 851 -48.68 25.01 39.27
C VAL A 851 -47.49 25.25 38.34
N GLU A 852 -46.28 24.97 38.82
CA GLU A 852 -45.08 24.98 37.99
C GLU A 852 -45.01 23.67 37.19
N VAL A 853 -44.96 23.78 35.86
CA VAL A 853 -44.86 22.63 34.95
C VAL A 853 -43.74 22.87 33.93
N ASP A 854 -43.13 21.77 33.50
CA ASP A 854 -42.16 21.78 32.41
C ASP A 854 -42.91 21.76 31.07
N GLU A 855 -43.23 22.94 30.55
CA GLU A 855 -43.91 23.07 29.26
C GLU A 855 -42.96 22.72 28.11
N VAL A 856 -43.45 21.86 27.23
CA VAL A 856 -42.72 21.40 26.05
C VAL A 856 -43.01 22.31 24.86
N TYR A 857 -41.96 22.78 24.18
CA TYR A 857 -42.07 23.58 22.97
C TYR A 857 -41.01 23.18 21.93
N LYS A 858 -41.25 23.57 20.67
CA LYS A 858 -40.29 23.42 19.58
C LYS A 858 -39.50 24.71 19.39
N ASP A 859 -38.21 24.57 19.21
CA ASP A 859 -37.26 25.64 18.92
C ASP A 859 -36.45 25.28 17.68
N THR A 860 -35.65 26.21 17.16
CA THR A 860 -34.74 25.97 16.05
C THR A 860 -33.29 26.07 16.50
N GLU A 861 -32.45 25.15 16.04
CA GLU A 861 -31.01 25.17 16.25
C GLU A 861 -30.27 25.23 14.93
N ASP A 862 -29.27 26.11 14.86
CA ASP A 862 -28.36 26.18 13.71
C ASP A 862 -27.56 24.88 13.59
N ILE A 863 -27.43 24.40 12.36
CA ILE A 863 -26.50 23.32 12.02
C ILE A 863 -25.23 23.93 11.45
N LYS A 864 -24.08 23.26 11.66
CA LYS A 864 -22.83 23.61 10.99
C LYS A 864 -22.93 23.26 9.50
N GLY A 865 -23.81 23.96 8.79
CA GLY A 865 -23.99 23.85 7.35
C GLY A 865 -22.93 24.64 6.61
N GLY A 866 -22.65 24.22 5.38
CA GLY A 866 -21.64 24.84 4.54
C GLY A 866 -21.66 24.29 3.12
N MET A 867 -21.14 25.08 2.18
CA MET A 867 -20.96 24.66 0.80
C MET A 867 -19.59 23.99 0.66
N TRP A 868 -19.55 22.70 0.34
CA TRP A 868 -18.29 22.01 0.03
C TRP A 868 -18.13 21.94 -1.50
N GLY A 869 -17.37 22.88 -2.07
CA GLY A 869 -17.33 23.09 -3.52
C GLY A 869 -18.62 23.72 -4.08
N LEU A 870 -18.87 23.60 -5.39
CA LEU A 870 -20.05 24.20 -6.07
C LEU A 870 -21.34 23.35 -5.99
N VAL A 871 -21.31 22.17 -5.35
CA VAL A 871 -22.35 21.13 -5.54
C VAL A 871 -22.90 20.53 -4.23
N PHE A 872 -22.17 20.61 -3.11
CA PHE A 872 -22.64 20.11 -1.81
C PHE A 872 -23.25 21.23 -0.98
N PHE A 873 -24.52 21.09 -0.61
CA PHE A 873 -25.17 21.96 0.36
C PHE A 873 -25.66 21.14 1.55
N GLU A 874 -24.88 21.12 2.62
CA GLU A 874 -25.26 20.45 3.86
C GLU A 874 -26.30 21.30 4.62
N ALA A 875 -27.56 20.89 4.51
CA ALA A 875 -28.70 21.55 5.11
C ALA A 875 -29.80 20.54 5.48
N ALA A 876 -30.66 20.91 6.42
CA ALA A 876 -31.78 20.07 6.83
C ALA A 876 -33.00 20.33 5.94
N VAL A 877 -33.66 19.27 5.48
CA VAL A 877 -35.00 19.41 4.89
C VAL A 877 -36.01 19.34 6.03
N THR A 878 -36.73 20.44 6.25
CA THR A 878 -37.70 20.58 7.34
C THR A 878 -39.08 20.93 6.80
N CYS A 879 -40.12 20.60 7.57
CA CYS A 879 -41.51 20.89 7.25
C CYS A 879 -42.04 21.93 8.25
N PRO A 880 -42.20 23.21 7.86
CA PRO A 880 -42.78 24.23 8.74
C PRO A 880 -44.24 23.97 9.13
N ILE A 881 -45.00 23.23 8.31
CA ILE A 881 -46.41 22.90 8.61
C ILE A 881 -46.54 21.86 9.74
N CYS A 882 -45.55 20.99 9.90
CA CYS A 882 -45.48 19.99 10.97
C CYS A 882 -44.46 20.38 12.07
N GLU A 883 -43.63 21.38 11.82
CA GLU A 883 -42.44 21.75 12.60
C GLU A 883 -41.51 20.54 12.82
N GLU A 884 -41.21 19.81 11.74
CA GLU A 884 -40.50 18.51 11.82
C GLU A 884 -39.26 18.46 10.92
N ASN A 885 -38.22 17.79 11.40
CA ASN A 885 -37.05 17.45 10.60
C ASN A 885 -37.37 16.23 9.73
N CYS A 886 -37.33 16.41 8.42
CA CYS A 886 -37.69 15.37 7.45
C CYS A 886 -36.47 14.64 6.89
N HIS A 887 -35.33 15.30 6.75
CA HIS A 887 -34.08 14.65 6.35
C HIS A 887 -32.87 15.44 6.86
N TYR A 888 -32.21 14.93 7.91
CA TYR A 888 -30.93 15.45 8.41
C TYR A 888 -30.28 14.45 9.40
N PRO A 889 -28.96 14.20 9.34
CA PRO A 889 -28.01 14.63 8.30
C PRO A 889 -28.07 13.73 7.05
N GLY A 890 -27.59 14.22 5.91
CA GLY A 890 -27.41 13.42 4.69
C GLY A 890 -28.10 13.96 3.43
N CYS A 891 -28.80 15.09 3.49
CA CYS A 891 -29.41 15.71 2.30
C CYS A 891 -28.41 16.62 1.56
N THR A 892 -27.43 16.04 0.87
CA THR A 892 -26.28 16.81 0.34
C THR A 892 -26.47 17.34 -1.08
N MET A 893 -27.11 16.57 -1.96
CA MET A 893 -27.24 16.88 -3.40
C MET A 893 -28.56 17.55 -3.81
N ALA A 894 -29.59 17.48 -2.96
CA ALA A 894 -30.90 18.05 -3.30
C ALA A 894 -30.86 19.58 -3.17
N TRP A 895 -30.89 20.30 -4.29
CA TRP A 895 -30.95 21.77 -4.30
C TRP A 895 -32.29 22.32 -3.79
N LYS A 896 -33.36 21.54 -3.99
CA LYS A 896 -34.72 21.86 -3.55
C LYS A 896 -35.30 20.69 -2.75
N PRO A 897 -36.20 20.92 -1.79
CA PRO A 897 -36.86 19.85 -1.05
C PRO A 897 -37.53 18.79 -1.94
N SER A 898 -38.08 19.20 -3.10
CA SER A 898 -38.68 18.29 -4.10
C SER A 898 -37.71 17.24 -4.66
N HIS A 899 -36.40 17.50 -4.63
CA HIS A 899 -35.36 16.59 -5.11
C HIS A 899 -34.83 15.67 -4.01
N CYS A 900 -35.27 15.87 -2.76
CA CYS A 900 -34.83 15.06 -1.63
C CYS A 900 -35.41 13.64 -1.70
N GLU A 901 -34.63 12.64 -1.29
CA GLU A 901 -34.94 11.22 -1.41
C GLU A 901 -36.15 10.81 -0.55
N VAL A 902 -36.42 11.57 0.52
CA VAL A 902 -37.60 11.42 1.38
C VAL A 902 -38.89 11.89 0.71
N MET A 903 -38.82 12.57 -0.44
CA MET A 903 -39.97 12.88 -1.26
C MET A 903 -40.30 11.68 -2.18
N LYS A 904 -41.58 11.34 -2.28
CA LYS A 904 -42.09 10.33 -3.19
C LYS A 904 -43.38 10.83 -3.81
N ARG A 905 -43.43 10.88 -5.15
CA ARG A 905 -44.59 11.39 -5.91
C ARG A 905 -45.04 12.79 -5.43
N GLY A 906 -44.06 13.68 -5.18
CA GLY A 906 -44.32 15.06 -4.75
C GLY A 906 -44.74 15.23 -3.30
N ARG A 907 -44.75 14.18 -2.47
CA ARG A 907 -45.09 14.25 -1.03
C ARG A 907 -43.97 13.72 -0.15
N CYS A 908 -43.85 14.25 1.06
CA CYS A 908 -42.90 13.78 2.05
C CYS A 908 -43.34 12.44 2.65
N THR A 909 -42.41 11.48 2.73
CA THR A 909 -42.69 10.19 3.37
C THR A 909 -42.43 10.21 4.89
N VAL A 910 -41.83 11.27 5.42
CA VAL A 910 -41.35 11.34 6.80
C VAL A 910 -42.30 12.15 7.69
N CYS A 911 -42.64 13.39 7.34
CA CYS A 911 -43.43 14.24 8.23
C CYS A 911 -44.84 13.69 8.50
N THR A 912 -45.42 14.05 9.65
CA THR A 912 -46.71 13.57 10.15
C THR A 912 -47.83 13.64 9.11
N LYS A 913 -48.02 14.80 8.45
CA LYS A 913 -49.13 15.03 7.51
C LYS A 913 -48.82 14.58 6.08
N LYS A 914 -47.66 13.97 5.84
CA LYS A 914 -47.12 13.62 4.51
C LYS A 914 -47.26 14.80 3.52
N CYS A 915 -46.87 15.99 3.98
CA CYS A 915 -47.08 17.27 3.28
C CYS A 915 -46.47 17.24 1.86
N PRO A 916 -47.05 18.01 0.91
CA PRO A 916 -46.42 18.33 -0.36
C PRO A 916 -44.97 18.78 -0.22
N ALA A 917 -44.14 18.45 -1.21
CA ALA A 917 -42.74 18.87 -1.24
C ALA A 917 -42.57 20.40 -1.33
N SER A 918 -43.59 21.12 -1.81
CA SER A 918 -43.64 22.58 -1.82
C SER A 918 -43.69 23.21 -0.42
N ASP A 919 -44.18 22.46 0.56
CA ASP A 919 -44.38 22.95 1.93
C ASP A 919 -43.15 22.72 2.80
N HIS A 920 -42.05 22.29 2.20
CA HIS A 920 -40.79 22.03 2.88
C HIS A 920 -39.78 23.11 2.52
N VAL A 921 -38.82 23.32 3.42
CA VAL A 921 -37.67 24.20 3.21
C VAL A 921 -36.38 23.42 3.40
N LYS A 922 -35.29 23.90 2.81
CA LYS A 922 -33.96 23.32 2.98
C LYS A 922 -33.01 24.40 3.49
N GLU A 923 -32.69 24.36 4.78
CA GLU A 923 -32.04 25.46 5.49
C GLU A 923 -30.92 24.99 6.43
N ASN A 924 -30.10 25.93 6.90
CA ASN A 924 -28.98 25.68 7.82
C ASN A 924 -29.41 25.63 9.30
N TRP A 925 -30.65 25.22 9.56
CA TRP A 925 -31.18 25.01 10.91
C TRP A 925 -32.10 23.80 10.95
N LYS A 926 -32.35 23.25 12.14
CA LYS A 926 -33.28 22.14 12.38
C LYS A 926 -34.19 22.43 13.56
N TYR A 927 -35.35 21.77 13.63
CA TYR A 927 -36.22 21.80 14.81
C TYR A 927 -35.63 20.98 15.96
N VAL A 928 -35.80 21.44 17.19
CA VAL A 928 -35.45 20.70 18.40
C VAL A 928 -36.53 20.87 19.45
N THR A 929 -36.74 19.82 20.26
CA THR A 929 -37.67 19.87 21.38
C THR A 929 -36.95 20.33 22.64
N LYS A 930 -37.45 21.40 23.27
CA LYS A 930 -36.94 21.96 24.52
C LYS A 930 -38.07 22.05 25.56
N THR A 931 -37.69 22.14 26.83
CA THR A 931 -38.62 22.38 27.95
C THR A 931 -38.31 23.71 28.62
N ARG A 932 -39.34 24.36 29.16
CA ARG A 932 -39.20 25.56 30.01
C ARG A 932 -40.11 25.43 31.22
N LYS A 933 -39.64 25.90 32.37
CA LYS A 933 -40.47 26.01 33.57
C LYS A 933 -41.42 27.18 33.43
N VAL A 934 -42.71 26.92 33.56
CA VAL A 934 -43.77 27.94 33.52
C VAL A 934 -44.75 27.69 34.65
N GLN A 935 -45.21 28.77 35.28
CA GLN A 935 -46.34 28.72 36.20
C GLN A 935 -47.64 28.81 35.41
N LYS A 936 -48.49 27.80 35.51
CA LYS A 936 -49.83 27.76 34.89
C LYS A 936 -50.90 27.89 35.97
N THR A 937 -51.88 28.76 35.74
CA THR A 937 -53.06 28.84 36.62
C THR A 937 -54.05 27.72 36.29
N MET A 938 -55.00 27.47 37.19
CA MET A 938 -56.07 26.48 36.95
C MET A 938 -57.04 26.90 35.84
N GLU A 939 -57.29 28.19 35.67
CA GLU A 939 -57.99 28.74 34.51
C GLU A 939 -57.23 28.48 33.21
N ASP A 940 -55.90 28.60 33.19
CA ASP A 940 -55.09 28.33 31.98
C ASP A 940 -55.14 26.84 31.58
N VAL A 941 -55.07 25.95 32.58
CA VAL A 941 -55.20 24.50 32.36
C VAL A 941 -56.62 24.16 31.89
N LYS A 942 -57.67 24.66 32.56
CA LYS A 942 -59.07 24.48 32.13
C LYS A 942 -59.30 25.02 30.73
N GLN A 943 -58.88 26.24 30.41
CA GLN A 943 -59.07 26.80 29.06
C GLN A 943 -58.38 25.96 27.97
N LYS A 944 -57.19 25.44 28.24
CA LYS A 944 -56.44 24.60 27.29
C LYS A 944 -57.16 23.26 27.03
N TYR A 945 -57.68 22.61 28.07
CA TYR A 945 -58.28 21.26 27.99
C TYR A 945 -59.81 21.24 27.88
N GLU A 946 -60.50 22.38 28.03
CA GLU A 946 -61.93 22.56 27.76
C GLU A 946 -62.21 23.09 26.35
N LYS A 947 -61.25 23.73 25.66
CA LYS A 947 -61.45 24.18 24.27
C LYS A 947 -61.61 23.03 23.24
N SER A 948 -61.29 21.80 23.61
CA SER A 948 -61.56 20.59 22.80
C SER A 948 -63.06 20.20 22.74
N ARG A 949 -63.93 20.95 23.43
CA ARG A 949 -65.40 20.76 23.55
C ARG A 949 -66.24 20.87 22.26
N ALA A 950 -65.65 20.93 21.06
CA ALA A 950 -66.45 21.10 19.84
C ALA A 950 -66.97 19.78 19.24
N GLU A 951 -66.48 18.59 19.64
CA GLU A 951 -66.78 17.35 18.89
C GLU A 951 -67.30 16.14 19.69
N HIS A 952 -67.45 16.17 21.03
CA HIS A 952 -68.01 15.03 21.78
C HIS A 952 -69.01 15.43 22.89
N GLU A 953 -70.18 14.80 22.88
CA GLU A 953 -71.39 15.12 23.66
C GLU A 953 -71.37 14.74 25.16
N ASN A 954 -70.25 14.28 25.74
CA ASN A 954 -70.20 13.89 27.15
C ASN A 954 -69.31 14.80 28.00
N LYS A 955 -69.83 15.23 29.15
CA LYS A 955 -69.10 15.98 30.19
C LYS A 955 -68.08 15.07 30.89
N SER A 956 -66.91 14.93 30.30
CA SER A 956 -65.75 14.30 30.94
C SER A 956 -65.04 15.28 31.89
N SER A 957 -64.49 14.78 33.00
CA SER A 957 -63.67 15.58 33.92
C SER A 957 -62.35 16.02 33.25
N LEU A 958 -61.70 17.08 33.77
CA LEU A 958 -60.41 17.55 33.24
C LEU A 958 -59.32 16.46 33.29
N LEU A 959 -59.39 15.55 34.27
CA LEU A 959 -58.55 14.35 34.35
C LEU A 959 -58.82 13.36 33.21
N GLU A 960 -60.09 13.10 32.86
CA GLU A 960 -60.44 12.25 31.72
C GLU A 960 -59.94 12.82 30.38
N ASN A 961 -59.96 14.15 30.21
CA ASN A 961 -59.41 14.78 29.00
C ASN A 961 -57.90 14.61 28.90
N LEU A 962 -57.19 14.75 30.01
CA LEU A 962 -55.75 14.48 30.10
C LEU A 962 -55.42 13.00 29.83
N GLU A 963 -56.26 12.08 30.32
CA GLU A 963 -56.12 10.64 30.02
C GLU A 963 -56.40 10.31 28.55
N LEU A 964 -57.40 10.97 27.92
CA LEU A 964 -57.70 10.82 26.50
C LEU A 964 -56.52 11.30 25.64
N GLU A 965 -55.93 12.44 25.95
CA GLU A 965 -54.74 12.93 25.25
C GLU A 965 -53.55 11.99 25.45
N ALA A 966 -53.32 11.50 26.67
CA ALA A 966 -52.27 10.51 26.93
C ALA A 966 -52.47 9.20 26.12
N LYS A 967 -53.71 8.72 25.99
CA LYS A 967 -54.08 7.56 25.16
C LYS A 967 -53.88 7.85 23.66
N GLN A 968 -54.23 9.04 23.20
CA GLN A 968 -54.03 9.46 21.81
C GLN A 968 -52.54 9.50 21.46
N LEU A 969 -51.72 10.12 22.33
CA LEU A 969 -50.27 10.16 22.19
C LEU A 969 -49.64 8.75 22.15
N THR A 970 -50.19 7.81 22.94
CA THR A 970 -49.75 6.40 22.93
C THR A 970 -50.11 5.71 21.60
N THR A 971 -51.29 6.00 21.06
CA THR A 971 -51.74 5.48 19.75
C THR A 971 -50.88 6.03 18.61
N GLU A 972 -50.56 7.33 18.65
CA GLU A 972 -49.64 7.97 17.69
C GLU A 972 -48.24 7.34 17.77
N LYS A 973 -47.71 7.09 18.97
CA LYS A 973 -46.44 6.35 19.17
C LYS A 973 -46.49 4.96 18.51
N SER A 974 -47.60 4.23 18.62
CA SER A 974 -47.75 2.90 18.02
C SER A 974 -47.76 2.94 16.48
N GLN A 975 -48.57 3.83 15.88
CA GLN A 975 -48.63 3.99 14.41
C GLN A 975 -47.27 4.34 13.82
N LEU A 976 -46.51 5.15 14.55
CA LEU A 976 -45.17 5.57 14.18
C LEU A 976 -44.16 4.42 14.12
N LEU A 977 -44.20 3.53 15.10
CA LEU A 977 -43.37 2.33 15.10
C LEU A 977 -43.73 1.41 13.93
N ASP A 978 -45.02 1.33 13.57
CA ASP A 978 -45.48 0.53 12.43
C ASP A 978 -44.96 1.05 11.09
N GLU A 979 -44.92 2.37 10.88
CA GLU A 979 -44.32 2.94 9.68
C GLU A 979 -42.84 2.54 9.53
N ALA A 980 -42.04 2.65 10.59
CA ALA A 980 -40.64 2.20 10.58
C ALA A 980 -40.50 0.70 10.30
N TYR A 981 -41.36 -0.11 10.90
CA TYR A 981 -41.39 -1.55 10.63
C TYR A 981 -41.65 -1.86 9.16
N GLN A 982 -42.59 -1.18 8.51
CA GLN A 982 -42.85 -1.38 7.07
C GLN A 982 -41.64 -1.01 6.19
N HIS A 983 -40.85 -0.02 6.60
CA HIS A 983 -39.60 0.31 5.90
C HIS A 983 -38.57 -0.83 5.97
N VAL A 984 -38.42 -1.46 7.14
CA VAL A 984 -37.53 -2.62 7.35
C VAL A 984 -37.99 -3.81 6.51
N ILE A 985 -39.28 -4.15 6.55
CA ILE A 985 -39.84 -5.27 5.78
C ILE A 985 -39.67 -5.06 4.27
N ARG A 986 -39.83 -3.82 3.79
CA ARG A 986 -39.60 -3.54 2.37
C ARG A 986 -38.13 -3.72 2.00
N LEU A 987 -37.19 -3.28 2.84
CA LEU A 987 -35.75 -3.50 2.60
C LEU A 987 -35.42 -5.00 2.50
N GLU A 988 -36.00 -5.84 3.36
CA GLU A 988 -35.87 -7.31 3.32
C GLU A 988 -36.32 -7.95 2.01
N GLN A 989 -37.25 -7.33 1.31
CA GLN A 989 -37.72 -7.84 0.03
C GLN A 989 -36.73 -7.56 -1.10
N ILE A 990 -36.13 -6.37 -1.13
CA ILE A 990 -35.39 -5.86 -2.30
C ILE A 990 -33.87 -5.91 -2.14
N ALA A 991 -33.34 -5.75 -0.92
CA ALA A 991 -31.91 -5.66 -0.68
C ALA A 991 -31.27 -7.04 -0.67
N LEU A 992 -30.08 -7.16 -1.25
CA LEU A 992 -29.26 -8.37 -1.19
C LEU A 992 -28.95 -8.71 0.27
N LYS A 993 -28.49 -7.71 1.04
CA LYS A 993 -28.34 -7.80 2.49
C LYS A 993 -29.06 -6.63 3.16
N VAL A 994 -30.03 -6.90 4.04
CA VAL A 994 -30.67 -5.86 4.85
C VAL A 994 -29.75 -5.40 5.98
N ASN A 995 -29.12 -6.36 6.63
CA ASN A 995 -28.37 -6.17 7.85
C ASN A 995 -26.97 -5.63 7.52
N SER A 996 -26.76 -4.34 7.80
CA SER A 996 -25.45 -3.69 7.85
C SER A 996 -25.30 -2.96 9.18
N LEU A 997 -24.08 -2.60 9.59
CA LEU A 997 -23.87 -1.78 10.80
C LEU A 997 -24.68 -0.47 10.77
N SER A 998 -24.93 0.10 9.58
CA SER A 998 -25.76 1.30 9.44
C SER A 998 -27.24 1.08 9.79
N THR A 999 -27.73 -0.15 9.64
CA THR A 999 -29.14 -0.51 9.89
C THR A 999 -29.34 -1.14 11.27
N SER A 1000 -28.29 -1.72 11.86
CA SER A 1000 -28.37 -2.37 13.17
C SER A 1000 -28.79 -1.41 14.29
N ALA A 1001 -28.29 -0.17 14.28
CA ALA A 1001 -28.69 0.86 15.24
C ALA A 1001 -30.19 1.18 15.15
N HIS A 1002 -30.71 1.31 13.92
CA HIS A 1002 -32.13 1.57 13.68
C HIS A 1002 -33.01 0.37 14.05
N LEU A 1003 -32.55 -0.86 13.76
CA LEU A 1003 -33.21 -2.10 14.17
C LEU A 1003 -33.25 -2.25 15.70
N ASN A 1004 -32.15 -1.97 16.41
CA ASN A 1004 -32.11 -2.04 17.87
C ASN A 1004 -33.11 -1.09 18.51
N PHE A 1005 -33.12 0.17 18.07
CA PHE A 1005 -34.09 1.15 18.52
C PHE A 1005 -35.53 0.69 18.27
N LEU A 1006 -35.82 0.16 17.08
CA LEU A 1006 -37.16 -0.31 16.74
C LEU A 1006 -37.57 -1.54 17.59
N ILE A 1007 -36.66 -2.50 17.80
CA ILE A 1007 -36.90 -3.67 18.65
C ILE A 1007 -37.22 -3.23 20.08
N GLU A 1008 -36.42 -2.33 20.65
CA GLU A 1008 -36.61 -1.81 22.01
C GLU A 1008 -37.98 -1.14 22.15
N LYS A 1009 -38.32 -0.20 21.25
CA LYS A 1009 -39.59 0.52 21.31
C LYS A 1009 -40.80 -0.36 20.98
N MET A 1010 -40.66 -1.37 20.12
CA MET A 1010 -41.72 -2.37 19.88
C MET A 1010 -41.95 -3.27 21.10
N LYS A 1011 -40.90 -3.60 21.88
CA LYS A 1011 -41.03 -4.32 23.15
C LYS A 1011 -41.80 -3.50 24.19
N GLU A 1012 -41.47 -2.21 24.33
CA GLU A 1012 -42.22 -1.29 25.19
C GLU A 1012 -43.71 -1.24 24.80
N ASN A 1013 -44.00 -1.31 23.51
CA ASN A 1013 -45.36 -1.25 22.97
C ASN A 1013 -46.14 -2.59 23.07
N GLY A 1014 -45.48 -3.68 23.50
CA GLY A 1014 -46.10 -5.00 23.66
C GLY A 1014 -46.31 -5.80 22.37
N ASP A 1015 -45.75 -5.38 21.23
CA ASP A 1015 -46.00 -6.00 19.92
C ASP A 1015 -45.05 -7.20 19.66
N THR A 1016 -45.33 -8.31 20.36
CA THR A 1016 -44.45 -9.49 20.41
C THR A 1016 -44.18 -10.17 19.06
N GLU A 1017 -45.13 -10.15 18.11
CA GLU A 1017 -44.95 -10.76 16.79
C GLU A 1017 -43.94 -9.97 15.94
N LYS A 1018 -44.07 -8.64 15.89
CA LYS A 1018 -43.13 -7.78 15.17
C LYS A 1018 -41.74 -7.82 15.79
N VAL A 1019 -41.65 -7.86 17.12
CA VAL A 1019 -40.38 -8.04 17.85
C VAL A 1019 -39.68 -9.33 17.42
N GLN A 1020 -40.39 -10.46 17.39
CA GLN A 1020 -39.81 -11.74 16.95
C GLN A 1020 -39.27 -11.66 15.52
N ILE A 1021 -40.02 -11.04 14.60
CA ILE A 1021 -39.57 -10.88 13.20
C ILE A 1021 -38.28 -10.03 13.16
N LEU A 1022 -38.25 -8.90 13.86
CA LEU A 1022 -37.08 -8.02 13.91
C LEU A 1022 -35.88 -8.70 14.60
N GLU A 1023 -36.11 -9.49 15.64
CA GLU A 1023 -35.07 -10.27 16.33
C GLU A 1023 -34.52 -11.40 15.46
N VAL A 1024 -35.35 -12.05 14.63
CA VAL A 1024 -34.85 -13.03 13.66
C VAL A 1024 -34.05 -12.35 12.55
N LEU A 1025 -34.50 -11.20 12.06
CA LEU A 1025 -33.70 -10.39 11.13
C LEU A 1025 -32.36 -10.02 11.76
N LYS A 1026 -32.34 -9.65 13.04
CA LYS A 1026 -31.11 -9.36 13.78
C LYS A 1026 -30.24 -10.60 14.03
N SER A 1027 -30.79 -11.75 14.43
CA SER A 1027 -30.01 -12.94 14.80
C SER A 1027 -29.28 -13.61 13.64
N ARG A 1028 -29.71 -13.35 12.40
CA ARG A 1028 -28.90 -13.62 11.19
C ARG A 1028 -27.52 -12.92 11.21
N MET A 1029 -27.27 -11.99 12.14
CA MET A 1029 -25.96 -11.38 12.41
C MET A 1029 -24.98 -12.34 13.11
N ASP A 1030 -25.44 -13.22 14.01
CA ASP A 1030 -24.56 -13.87 15.00
C ASP A 1030 -24.23 -15.33 14.66
N LYS A 1031 -25.09 -16.01 13.87
CA LYS A 1031 -24.89 -17.40 13.48
C LYS A 1031 -25.09 -17.55 11.96
N GLY A 1032 -24.04 -17.97 11.25
CA GLY A 1032 -24.16 -18.33 9.84
C GLY A 1032 -25.20 -19.43 9.67
N ASN A 1033 -26.20 -19.18 8.82
CA ASN A 1033 -27.16 -20.08 8.18
C ASN A 1033 -27.67 -21.38 8.87
N GLU A 1034 -27.62 -21.54 10.19
CA GLU A 1034 -28.35 -22.62 10.88
C GLU A 1034 -29.75 -22.15 11.30
N MET A 1035 -30.73 -22.10 10.37
CA MET A 1035 -32.16 -22.15 10.72
C MET A 1035 -33.10 -22.27 9.50
N GLU A 1036 -33.09 -23.41 8.80
CA GLU A 1036 -34.13 -23.73 7.78
C GLU A 1036 -35.53 -23.93 8.40
N SER A 1037 -35.61 -24.36 9.66
CA SER A 1037 -36.87 -24.56 10.40
C SER A 1037 -37.67 -23.27 10.61
N SER A 1038 -37.00 -22.15 10.94
CA SER A 1038 -37.65 -20.86 11.20
C SER A 1038 -38.10 -20.12 9.93
N MET A 1039 -37.52 -20.44 8.77
CA MET A 1039 -37.89 -19.87 7.46
C MET A 1039 -39.32 -20.24 7.04
N SER A 1040 -39.76 -21.46 7.31
CA SER A 1040 -41.13 -21.92 7.04
C SER A 1040 -42.17 -21.19 7.90
N ALA A 1041 -41.83 -20.91 9.16
CA ALA A 1041 -42.67 -20.14 10.07
C ALA A 1041 -42.74 -18.64 9.68
N LEU A 1042 -41.61 -18.04 9.30
CA LEU A 1042 -41.53 -16.66 8.83
C LEU A 1042 -42.28 -16.42 7.52
N GLN A 1043 -42.15 -17.32 6.54
CA GLN A 1043 -42.91 -17.21 5.28
C GLN A 1043 -44.42 -17.34 5.50
N LYS A 1044 -44.85 -18.13 6.51
CA LYS A 1044 -46.26 -18.21 6.93
C LYS A 1044 -46.72 -16.95 7.67
N ALA A 1045 -45.90 -16.38 8.56
CA ALA A 1045 -46.21 -15.14 9.28
C ALA A 1045 -46.27 -13.92 8.34
N VAL A 1046 -45.29 -13.77 7.43
CA VAL A 1046 -45.27 -12.72 6.41
C VAL A 1046 -46.44 -12.86 5.42
N LYS A 1047 -46.87 -14.09 5.10
CA LYS A 1047 -48.11 -14.31 4.31
C LYS A 1047 -49.39 -13.98 5.09
N ARG A 1048 -49.41 -14.17 6.41
CA ARG A 1048 -50.56 -13.83 7.28
C ARG A 1048 -50.69 -12.31 7.45
N LEU A 1049 -49.57 -11.60 7.64
CA LEU A 1049 -49.52 -10.13 7.76
C LEU A 1049 -49.71 -9.39 6.43
N ARG A 1050 -49.69 -10.11 5.28
CA ARG A 1050 -50.02 -9.58 3.94
C ARG A 1050 -51.51 -9.61 3.63
N LYS A 1051 -52.30 -10.39 4.38
CA LYS A 1051 -53.76 -10.33 4.39
C LYS A 1051 -54.19 -9.32 5.44
#